data_AF-A0A812JUJ6-F1
#
_entry.id   AF-A0A812JUJ6-F1
#
_cell.length_a   1.000
_cell.length_b   1.000
_cell.length_c   1.000
_cell.angle_alpha   90.00
_cell.angle_beta   90.00
_cell.angle_gamma   90.00
#
_symmetry.space_group_name_H-M   'P 1'
#
loop_
_entity.id
_entity.type
_entity.pdbx_description
1 polymer ?
#
loop_
_entity_poly.entity_id
_entity_poly.type
_entity_poly.pdbx_seq_one_letter_code
_entity_poly.pdbx_strand_id
1 'polypeptide(L)'
;MTTEPSDVLPLHLFIERARNSSRHGSRLTRDIQLSQMEGSHVPDNIELGSNLMPPPRDNRDNEAASTFDVISSFSRSRADTDADAGHMATLTPSCFSLVLMCAVHHVNMWVPLLLVIPVSIAQTSVLYIITFKSPEYLFGSGRWLLPVSASKSLNAMKAFASILMLGQIAEEFYEIGESASVLRRSRLAKNWRWYTCWLVVGMQYVLALMVLVASDHLILSRERPIEPLWITYYVFMTLNFDNMLVRFISYVRTMERAPTWKVDVYEPTSPTSADHVRRSDHIQRLFLVWIPVTFAILLNASSRVFNILPITLLRYGLVTNDRPVVMMTPGVGLPHGCCPAEAVWNGTSSDESIKFSIPCLSRDAPEDLVAAPVVYWVAWPRRRGIPTSLQVREGRGADGSRGIVSGQATTTPLQLGFWLQRHGYGVSQAADIFNALTDTNKRIGMYHFAFPYVAEFSVQSWPWKENAAIYAVAVNMVTGALSPEPVSSDVLLRFDGKCGPHCTRCSHQGICRECKAGYRPEGTTCVPCGPGCQKCDADAVSAECSECQAGFGLSSDGLGLCLPCAASDCKDCNEDAEDADSRPAHEATTRELPCHDCVEGYGLATDGSCFPCQQKNCRRCDEDRCTVCESGFALVEDGNATRCDACGEACLWCEKPGICDECRDGYAEQADGHCKPCGDFCIRCQNRQGDGCDTGGCQSGYGLQGWQNALWKPRSICKPCRVQHCSVCDNSEYSCDSCQEDFGITPSGNCAVCGPGCLECTVSTACEKCVAGSVLVNGACHACADKCVSCTATGPGSCDKHSCAKAWTAILLPKRTLHSTEESWVCRPCSDPDCEKCDVAGPGGCDDKEIYGPWLPPQQT
;
A
#
# COMPACT_ATOMS: atom_id res chain seq x y z
N MET A 1 -10.84 -19.28 -38.77
CA MET A 1 -11.73 -20.32 -38.22
C MET A 1 -12.40 -19.72 -37.00
N THR A 2 -13.73 -19.71 -36.98
CA THR A 2 -14.56 -18.96 -36.03
C THR A 2 -15.46 -19.91 -35.26
N THR A 3 -15.36 -19.90 -33.94
CA THR A 3 -16.31 -20.58 -33.03
C THR A 3 -16.50 -19.74 -31.78
N GLU A 4 -17.58 -18.96 -31.75
CA GLU A 4 -18.10 -18.30 -30.55
C GLU A 4 -18.92 -19.31 -29.72
N PRO A 5 -19.07 -19.09 -28.40
CA PRO A 5 -20.19 -19.62 -27.63
C PRO A 5 -21.03 -18.52 -26.98
N SER A 6 -22.23 -18.33 -27.54
CA SER A 6 -23.52 -18.13 -26.83
C SER A 6 -23.59 -17.19 -25.62
N ASP A 7 -23.99 -15.96 -25.90
CA ASP A 7 -25.03 -15.16 -25.24
C ASP A 7 -25.50 -15.50 -23.81
N VAL A 8 -25.36 -14.51 -22.92
CA VAL A 8 -26.25 -14.26 -21.78
C VAL A 8 -26.82 -12.84 -21.95
N LEU A 9 -28.14 -12.70 -22.05
CA LEU A 9 -28.81 -11.40 -22.21
C LEU A 9 -28.58 -10.47 -20.98
N PRO A 10 -28.20 -9.21 -21.19
CA PRO A 10 -28.43 -8.12 -20.24
C PRO A 10 -29.79 -7.45 -20.50
N LEU A 11 -30.63 -7.38 -19.48
CA LEU A 11 -31.93 -6.70 -19.52
C LEU A 11 -31.76 -5.17 -19.41
N HIS A 12 -31.19 -4.53 -20.43
CA HIS A 12 -30.95 -3.07 -20.44
C HIS A 12 -31.06 -2.46 -21.84
N LEU A 13 -32.27 -2.34 -22.39
CA LEU A 13 -32.51 -1.67 -23.67
C LEU A 13 -33.92 -1.06 -23.78
N PHE A 14 -34.18 0.00 -23.00
CA PHE A 14 -35.32 0.90 -23.21
C PHE A 14 -35.02 2.31 -22.65
N ILE A 15 -34.15 3.05 -23.34
CA ILE A 15 -34.07 4.53 -23.46
C ILE A 15 -32.90 4.81 -24.41
N GLU A 16 -33.17 4.86 -25.72
CA GLU A 16 -32.40 5.67 -26.69
C GLU A 16 -33.12 5.72 -28.05
N ARG A 17 -34.20 6.51 -28.13
CA ARG A 17 -34.83 6.81 -29.43
C ARG A 17 -35.51 8.19 -29.48
N ALA A 18 -34.80 9.22 -28.99
CA ALA A 18 -35.27 10.60 -29.01
C ALA A 18 -34.15 11.65 -29.20
N ARG A 19 -33.13 11.36 -30.03
CA ARG A 19 -32.18 12.38 -30.51
C ARG A 19 -31.43 11.94 -31.77
N ASN A 20 -32.00 12.21 -32.94
CA ASN A 20 -31.25 12.49 -34.18
C ASN A 20 -32.19 12.96 -35.29
N SER A 21 -32.36 14.28 -35.41
CA SER A 21 -32.78 14.94 -36.67
C SER A 21 -32.42 16.42 -36.65
N SER A 22 -31.21 16.75 -37.10
CA SER A 22 -30.95 17.89 -37.99
C SER A 22 -29.59 17.70 -38.66
N ARG A 23 -29.42 18.21 -39.88
CA ARG A 23 -28.25 17.98 -40.74
C ARG A 23 -27.41 19.26 -40.90
N HIS A 24 -26.15 19.00 -41.30
CA HIS A 24 -25.31 19.79 -42.23
C HIS A 24 -24.34 20.87 -41.73
N GLY A 25 -23.14 20.82 -42.33
CA GLY A 25 -22.12 21.87 -42.39
C GLY A 25 -21.19 21.94 -41.17
N SER A 26 -19.89 22.19 -41.29
CA SER A 26 -18.95 22.07 -42.44
C SER A 26 -17.51 22.14 -41.89
N ARG A 27 -16.49 21.82 -42.70
CA ARG A 27 -15.06 22.00 -42.37
C ARG A 27 -14.75 23.42 -41.87
N LEU A 28 -13.91 23.54 -40.83
CA LEU A 28 -12.63 24.26 -40.93
C LEU A 28 -11.67 23.94 -39.77
N THR A 29 -10.38 24.14 -40.02
CA THR A 29 -9.26 24.04 -39.07
C THR A 29 -8.99 25.37 -38.37
N ARG A 30 -8.68 25.35 -37.06
CA ARG A 30 -7.46 25.93 -36.47
C ARG A 30 -7.39 25.85 -34.94
N ASP A 31 -6.17 25.95 -34.45
CA ASP A 31 -5.75 26.15 -33.06
C ASP A 31 -6.32 27.45 -32.45
N ILE A 32 -6.43 27.51 -31.12
CA ILE A 32 -5.76 28.53 -30.27
C ILE A 32 -5.98 28.22 -28.78
N GLN A 33 -5.02 28.67 -27.98
CA GLN A 33 -4.86 28.57 -26.53
C GLN A 33 -6.10 28.94 -25.71
N LEU A 34 -6.33 28.23 -24.59
CA LEU A 34 -7.02 28.82 -23.44
C LEU A 34 -6.01 29.56 -22.56
N SER A 35 -6.27 30.85 -22.31
CA SER A 35 -5.68 31.63 -21.24
C SER A 35 -6.70 31.87 -20.11
N GLN A 36 -6.18 32.30 -18.97
CA GLN A 36 -6.91 32.50 -17.71
C GLN A 36 -8.06 33.52 -17.83
N MET A 37 -9.12 33.33 -17.05
CA MET A 37 -9.81 34.45 -16.39
C MET A 37 -10.23 34.06 -14.96
N GLU A 38 -9.75 34.84 -14.01
CA GLU A 38 -10.38 35.02 -12.69
C GLU A 38 -11.63 35.92 -12.83
N GLY A 39 -12.44 36.03 -11.78
CA GLY A 39 -13.20 37.27 -11.55
C GLY A 39 -14.72 37.16 -11.34
N SER A 40 -15.10 37.13 -10.05
CA SER A 40 -16.15 37.95 -9.42
C SER A 40 -17.64 37.88 -9.85
N HIS A 41 -18.49 37.71 -8.83
CA HIS A 41 -19.77 38.41 -8.54
C HIS A 41 -20.78 38.79 -9.65
N VAL A 42 -22.07 38.56 -9.36
CA VAL A 42 -23.22 39.52 -9.46
C VAL A 42 -24.50 38.82 -8.91
N PRO A 43 -25.55 39.54 -8.42
CA PRO A 43 -26.39 39.06 -7.31
C PRO A 43 -27.87 38.74 -7.67
N ASP A 44 -28.70 38.60 -6.63
CA ASP A 44 -30.12 38.29 -6.60
C ASP A 44 -31.08 39.24 -7.34
N ASN A 45 -32.32 38.75 -7.49
CA ASN A 45 -33.57 39.41 -7.90
C ASN A 45 -33.89 39.49 -9.40
N ILE A 46 -34.87 38.69 -9.83
CA ILE A 46 -35.74 38.98 -10.98
C ILE A 46 -37.20 38.77 -10.55
N GLU A 47 -38.02 39.79 -10.79
CA GLU A 47 -39.44 39.84 -10.47
C GLU A 47 -40.28 38.99 -11.45
N LEU A 48 -41.32 38.31 -10.96
CA LEU A 48 -42.28 37.62 -11.84
C LEU A 48 -43.31 38.62 -12.39
N GLY A 49 -43.09 39.07 -13.63
CA GLY A 49 -44.10 39.79 -14.41
C GLY A 49 -45.28 38.88 -14.78
N SER A 50 -46.48 39.30 -14.39
CA SER A 50 -47.74 38.62 -14.74
C SER A 50 -48.33 39.20 -16.03
N ASN A 51 -48.79 38.34 -16.95
CA ASN A 51 -49.60 38.75 -18.08
C ASN A 51 -50.70 37.73 -18.38
N LEU A 52 -51.94 38.22 -18.38
CA LEU A 52 -53.18 37.47 -18.62
C LEU A 52 -53.60 37.58 -20.08
N MET A 53 -54.01 36.48 -20.71
CA MET A 53 -55.13 36.47 -21.67
C MET A 53 -55.79 35.06 -21.72
N PRO A 54 -57.08 34.96 -22.11
CA PRO A 54 -57.94 33.85 -21.69
C PRO A 54 -58.10 32.72 -22.73
N PRO A 55 -58.53 31.51 -22.30
CA PRO A 55 -59.02 30.47 -23.18
C PRO A 55 -60.52 30.66 -23.53
N PRO A 56 -60.99 30.12 -24.67
CA PRO A 56 -62.41 30.13 -25.02
C PRO A 56 -63.22 29.09 -24.21
N ARG A 57 -64.50 29.40 -23.98
CA ARG A 57 -65.51 28.40 -23.61
C ARG A 57 -65.79 27.50 -24.80
N ASP A 58 -65.92 26.20 -24.58
CA ASP A 58 -67.09 25.48 -25.09
C ASP A 58 -67.46 24.26 -24.24
N ASN A 59 -68.71 23.81 -24.34
CA ASN A 59 -69.32 22.79 -23.50
C ASN A 59 -68.89 21.36 -23.89
N ARG A 60 -68.74 20.49 -22.87
CA ARG A 60 -69.26 19.11 -22.91
C ARG A 60 -69.28 18.43 -21.54
N ASP A 61 -70.49 18.35 -21.01
CA ASP A 61 -71.12 17.24 -20.29
C ASP A 61 -70.24 16.14 -19.65
N ASN A 62 -70.34 16.08 -18.32
CA ASN A 62 -70.59 14.87 -17.52
C ASN A 62 -69.87 13.56 -17.90
N GLU A 63 -68.73 13.30 -17.25
CA GLU A 63 -68.53 12.06 -16.47
C GLU A 63 -67.27 12.18 -15.58
N ALA A 64 -67.45 12.44 -14.29
CA ALA A 64 -66.37 12.46 -13.30
C ALA A 64 -66.88 11.83 -11.99
N ALA A 65 -66.80 10.51 -11.91
CA ALA A 65 -66.99 9.79 -10.65
C ALA A 65 -65.75 9.96 -9.75
N SER A 66 -65.99 10.23 -8.48
CA SER A 66 -64.95 10.54 -7.49
C SER A 66 -64.20 9.30 -6.99
N THR A 67 -62.87 9.29 -7.14
CA THR A 67 -61.96 8.34 -6.49
C THR A 67 -61.26 8.96 -5.28
N PHE A 68 -62.04 9.30 -4.24
CA PHE A 68 -61.49 9.57 -2.90
C PHE A 68 -62.57 9.43 -1.81
N ASP A 69 -63.20 8.26 -1.74
CA ASP A 69 -64.11 7.91 -0.63
C ASP A 69 -64.03 6.40 -0.30
N VAL A 70 -62.89 5.99 0.25
CA VAL A 70 -62.69 4.66 0.85
C VAL A 70 -62.09 4.86 2.23
N ILE A 71 -62.97 5.08 3.22
CA ILE A 71 -62.92 4.70 4.65
C ILE A 71 -64.09 5.43 5.34
N SER A 72 -65.30 4.83 5.32
CA SER A 72 -66.36 4.97 6.35
C SER A 72 -67.77 4.52 5.90
N SER A 73 -67.93 3.30 5.38
CA SER A 73 -69.28 2.76 5.06
C SER A 73 -69.53 1.35 5.63
N PHE A 74 -69.59 1.24 6.96
CA PHE A 74 -70.22 0.10 7.64
C PHE A 74 -71.62 0.48 8.16
N SER A 75 -72.43 1.06 7.26
CA SER A 75 -73.84 1.34 7.52
C SER A 75 -74.63 0.03 7.54
N ARG A 76 -75.05 -0.40 8.73
CA ARG A 76 -75.99 -1.52 8.91
C ARG A 76 -77.31 -1.22 8.17
N SER A 77 -77.47 -1.79 6.98
CA SER A 77 -78.80 -2.06 6.45
C SER A 77 -79.48 -3.05 7.40
N ARG A 78 -80.64 -2.66 7.93
CA ARG A 78 -81.48 -3.50 8.79
C ARG A 78 -82.68 -3.92 7.94
N ALA A 79 -82.52 -5.02 7.21
CA ALA A 79 -83.56 -5.61 6.39
C ALA A 79 -83.85 -7.05 6.87
N ASP A 80 -85.13 -7.30 7.04
CA ASP A 80 -85.94 -8.51 7.24
C ASP A 80 -85.32 -9.87 7.60
N THR A 81 -86.09 -10.57 8.44
CA THR A 81 -85.76 -11.87 9.04
C THR A 81 -86.09 -13.04 8.11
N ASP A 82 -85.21 -13.34 7.16
CA ASP A 82 -85.05 -14.71 6.65
C ASP A 82 -83.94 -15.42 7.44
N ALA A 83 -84.32 -16.48 8.16
CA ALA A 83 -83.37 -17.32 8.87
C ALA A 83 -82.54 -18.17 7.87
N ASP A 84 -81.29 -18.44 8.22
CA ASP A 84 -80.29 -19.23 7.45
C ASP A 84 -79.68 -18.58 6.19
N ALA A 85 -79.79 -17.26 6.01
CA ALA A 85 -78.94 -16.51 5.08
C ALA A 85 -77.47 -16.45 5.56
N GLY A 86 -76.67 -17.47 5.21
CA GLY A 86 -75.25 -17.55 5.58
C GLY A 86 -74.42 -16.36 5.10
N HIS A 87 -73.54 -15.85 5.97
CA HIS A 87 -72.68 -14.70 5.66
C HIS A 87 -71.58 -15.11 4.66
N MET A 88 -71.77 -14.79 3.38
CA MET A 88 -70.78 -14.99 2.33
C MET A 88 -69.67 -13.93 2.42
N ALA A 89 -68.45 -14.35 2.72
CA ALA A 89 -67.28 -13.48 2.59
C ALA A 89 -66.81 -13.45 1.12
N THR A 90 -66.57 -12.25 0.57
CA THR A 90 -66.00 -12.05 -0.76
C THR A 90 -64.49 -11.90 -0.66
N LEU A 91 -63.74 -12.86 -1.21
CA LEU A 91 -62.28 -12.79 -1.28
C LEU A 91 -61.81 -12.03 -2.53
N THR A 92 -60.78 -11.20 -2.38
CA THR A 92 -60.09 -10.58 -3.51
C THR A 92 -59.39 -11.64 -4.38
N PRO A 93 -59.32 -11.45 -5.72
CA PRO A 93 -58.77 -12.45 -6.63
C PRO A 93 -57.23 -12.44 -6.64
N SER A 94 -56.64 -13.01 -5.59
CA SER A 94 -55.19 -13.22 -5.43
C SER A 94 -54.77 -14.69 -5.61
N CYS A 95 -53.47 -14.95 -5.67
CA CYS A 95 -52.90 -16.30 -5.73
C CYS A 95 -53.35 -17.16 -4.53
N PHE A 96 -53.51 -16.53 -3.37
CA PHE A 96 -53.85 -17.15 -2.10
C PHE A 96 -55.33 -17.47 -2.01
N SER A 97 -56.18 -16.58 -2.50
CA SER A 97 -57.61 -16.85 -2.66
C SER A 97 -57.85 -18.02 -3.62
N LEU A 98 -57.05 -18.17 -4.69
CA LEU A 98 -57.12 -19.36 -5.56
C LEU A 98 -56.77 -20.66 -4.81
N VAL A 99 -55.69 -20.67 -4.02
CA VAL A 99 -55.32 -21.82 -3.17
C VAL A 99 -56.43 -22.16 -2.18
N LEU A 100 -56.98 -21.15 -1.51
CA LEU A 100 -58.03 -21.30 -0.51
C LEU A 100 -59.33 -21.83 -1.13
N MET A 101 -59.71 -21.32 -2.31
CA MET A 101 -60.89 -21.81 -3.05
C MET A 101 -60.70 -23.24 -3.56
N CYS A 102 -59.51 -23.62 -4.02
CA CYS A 102 -59.23 -25.02 -4.34
C CYS A 102 -59.36 -25.94 -3.11
N ALA A 103 -58.93 -25.48 -1.93
CA ALA A 103 -59.07 -26.24 -0.69
C ALA A 103 -60.54 -26.42 -0.27
N VAL A 104 -61.31 -25.32 -0.31
CA VAL A 104 -62.74 -25.28 0.05
C VAL A 104 -63.59 -26.13 -0.91
N HIS A 105 -63.38 -26.02 -2.22
CA HIS A 105 -64.12 -26.80 -3.23
C HIS A 105 -63.59 -28.23 -3.44
N HIS A 106 -62.73 -28.72 -2.56
CA HIS A 106 -62.13 -30.06 -2.60
C HIS A 106 -61.31 -30.38 -3.88
N VAL A 107 -60.95 -29.36 -4.67
CA VAL A 107 -60.17 -29.46 -5.91
C VAL A 107 -58.74 -29.95 -5.61
N ASN A 108 -58.04 -30.45 -6.64
CA ASN A 108 -56.66 -30.90 -6.51
C ASN A 108 -55.71 -29.74 -6.17
N MET A 109 -55.24 -29.71 -4.91
CA MET A 109 -54.31 -28.71 -4.37
C MET A 109 -52.94 -28.66 -5.06
N TRP A 110 -52.54 -29.70 -5.81
CA TRP A 110 -51.28 -29.68 -6.55
C TRP A 110 -51.22 -28.59 -7.60
N VAL A 111 -52.35 -28.26 -8.26
CA VAL A 111 -52.39 -27.24 -9.33
C VAL A 111 -52.06 -25.84 -8.81
N PRO A 112 -52.72 -25.29 -7.77
CA PRO A 112 -52.36 -23.97 -7.26
C PRO A 112 -51.00 -23.95 -6.53
N LEU A 113 -50.57 -25.04 -5.89
CA LEU A 113 -49.22 -25.13 -5.30
C LEU A 113 -48.11 -25.05 -6.36
N LEU A 114 -48.28 -25.75 -7.49
CA LEU A 114 -47.37 -25.68 -8.64
C LEU A 114 -47.34 -24.29 -9.30
N LEU A 115 -48.30 -23.42 -9.00
CA LEU A 115 -48.29 -22.03 -9.46
C LEU A 115 -47.62 -21.10 -8.44
N VAL A 116 -48.04 -21.16 -7.17
CA VAL A 116 -47.55 -20.23 -6.14
C VAL A 116 -46.09 -20.47 -5.80
N ILE A 117 -45.65 -21.73 -5.70
CA ILE A 117 -44.27 -22.03 -5.28
C ILE A 117 -43.22 -21.47 -6.26
N PRO A 118 -43.30 -21.69 -7.59
CA PRO A 118 -42.33 -21.09 -8.53
C PRO A 118 -42.36 -19.56 -8.55
N VAL A 119 -43.53 -18.94 -8.36
CA VAL A 119 -43.69 -17.48 -8.32
C VAL A 119 -43.02 -16.90 -7.08
N SER A 120 -43.29 -17.48 -5.90
CA SER A 120 -42.63 -17.09 -4.65
C SER A 120 -41.11 -17.29 -4.72
N ILE A 121 -40.64 -18.38 -5.35
CA ILE A 121 -39.20 -18.63 -5.59
C ILE A 121 -38.63 -17.56 -6.54
N ALA A 122 -39.32 -17.21 -7.61
CA ALA A 122 -38.88 -16.18 -8.57
C ALA A 122 -38.80 -14.80 -7.91
N GLN A 123 -39.85 -14.37 -7.19
CA GLN A 123 -39.87 -13.11 -6.42
C GLN A 123 -38.74 -13.09 -5.38
N THR A 124 -38.58 -14.16 -4.59
CA THR A 124 -37.49 -14.29 -3.61
C THR A 124 -36.11 -14.22 -4.28
N SER A 125 -35.95 -14.88 -5.44
CA SER A 125 -34.67 -14.90 -6.18
C SER A 125 -34.33 -13.52 -6.74
N VAL A 126 -35.30 -12.80 -7.31
CA VAL A 126 -35.11 -11.43 -7.81
C VAL A 126 -34.73 -10.50 -6.66
N LEU A 127 -35.46 -10.53 -5.54
CA LEU A 127 -35.15 -9.74 -4.35
C LEU A 127 -33.77 -10.08 -3.77
N TYR A 128 -33.41 -11.36 -3.72
CA TYR A 128 -32.11 -11.82 -3.24
C TYR A 128 -30.96 -11.37 -4.15
N ILE A 129 -31.13 -11.47 -5.47
CA ILE A 129 -30.14 -11.00 -6.45
C ILE A 129 -29.95 -9.49 -6.30
N ILE A 130 -31.04 -8.72 -6.26
CA ILE A 130 -30.97 -7.27 -6.12
C ILE A 130 -30.30 -6.89 -4.80
N THR A 131 -30.71 -7.46 -3.65
CA THR A 131 -30.21 -6.99 -2.35
C THR A 131 -28.90 -7.60 -1.86
N PHE A 132 -28.60 -8.87 -2.19
CA PHE A 132 -27.42 -9.56 -1.67
C PHE A 132 -26.30 -9.79 -2.70
N LYS A 133 -26.58 -9.81 -4.01
CA LYS A 133 -25.52 -9.96 -5.03
C LYS A 133 -24.94 -8.64 -5.53
N SER A 134 -25.69 -7.55 -5.52
CA SER A 134 -25.23 -6.25 -6.03
C SER A 134 -24.49 -5.44 -4.93
N PRO A 135 -23.15 -5.33 -4.96
CA PRO A 135 -22.39 -4.62 -3.93
C PRO A 135 -22.72 -3.11 -3.89
N GLU A 136 -23.17 -2.56 -5.02
CA GLU A 136 -23.55 -1.15 -5.22
C GLU A 136 -24.64 -0.64 -4.27
N TYR A 137 -25.44 -1.51 -3.64
CA TYR A 137 -26.46 -1.11 -2.66
C TYR A 137 -25.98 -1.17 -1.20
N LEU A 138 -24.78 -1.72 -0.98
CA LEU A 138 -24.14 -1.83 0.33
C LEU A 138 -23.02 -0.78 0.46
N PHE A 139 -22.24 -0.60 -0.61
CA PHE A 139 -21.07 0.27 -0.66
C PHE A 139 -21.00 0.98 -2.02
N GLY A 140 -20.84 2.29 -2.01
CA GLY A 140 -20.83 3.14 -3.21
C GLY A 140 -19.99 4.38 -2.97
N SER A 141 -19.41 4.94 -4.03
CA SER A 141 -18.59 6.17 -3.97
C SER A 141 -17.47 6.13 -2.91
N GLY A 142 -16.89 4.94 -2.68
CA GLY A 142 -15.84 4.71 -1.69
C GLY A 142 -16.28 4.77 -0.22
N ARG A 143 -17.57 4.53 0.06
CA ARG A 143 -18.10 4.52 1.43
C ARG A 143 -19.24 3.52 1.59
N TRP A 144 -19.48 3.09 2.83
CA TRP A 144 -20.73 2.43 3.18
C TRP A 144 -21.89 3.38 2.92
N LEU A 145 -22.94 2.90 2.27
CA LEU A 145 -24.10 3.72 1.99
C LEU A 145 -24.88 3.97 3.30
N LEU A 146 -25.24 5.23 3.53
CA LEU A 146 -25.85 5.69 4.77
C LEU A 146 -27.36 5.92 4.60
N PRO A 147 -28.20 5.50 5.56
CA PRO A 147 -29.64 5.76 5.51
C PRO A 147 -29.93 7.27 5.52
N VAL A 148 -29.18 8.03 6.33
CA VAL A 148 -29.27 9.50 6.42
C VAL A 148 -28.18 10.14 5.56
N SER A 149 -28.57 10.96 4.59
CA SER A 149 -27.67 11.78 3.79
C SER A 149 -27.54 13.19 4.38
N ALA A 150 -26.48 13.92 3.99
CA ALA A 150 -26.38 15.36 4.24
C ALA A 150 -27.48 16.17 3.51
N SER A 151 -28.05 15.64 2.41
CA SER A 151 -29.11 16.31 1.67
C SER A 151 -30.49 16.12 2.31
N LYS A 152 -31.07 17.21 2.82
CA LYS A 152 -32.43 17.23 3.40
C LYS A 152 -33.51 16.76 2.41
N SER A 153 -33.40 17.13 1.12
CA SER A 153 -34.38 16.74 0.10
C SER A 153 -34.33 15.25 -0.23
N LEU A 154 -33.13 14.65 -0.24
CA LEU A 154 -32.98 13.20 -0.38
C LEU A 154 -33.59 12.45 0.81
N ASN A 155 -33.35 12.91 2.04
CA ASN A 155 -33.93 12.29 3.23
C ASN A 155 -35.46 12.38 3.25
N ALA A 156 -36.03 13.50 2.78
CA ALA A 156 -37.48 13.64 2.60
C ALA A 156 -38.03 12.66 1.56
N MET A 157 -37.35 12.50 0.41
CA MET A 157 -37.75 11.52 -0.61
C MET A 157 -37.63 10.07 -0.13
N LYS A 158 -36.57 9.72 0.63
CA LYS A 158 -36.44 8.41 1.28
C LYS A 158 -37.59 8.16 2.25
N ALA A 159 -37.92 9.13 3.12
CA ALA A 159 -39.02 9.01 4.07
C ALA A 159 -40.37 8.85 3.38
N PHE A 160 -40.65 9.62 2.32
CA PHE A 160 -41.87 9.51 1.53
C PHE A 160 -41.97 8.15 0.82
N ALA A 161 -40.89 7.68 0.19
CA ALA A 161 -40.80 6.35 -0.42
C ALA A 161 -41.03 5.22 0.59
N SER A 162 -40.42 5.28 1.79
CA SER A 162 -40.68 4.31 2.86
C SER A 162 -42.14 4.34 3.33
N ILE A 163 -42.80 5.50 3.40
CA ILE A 163 -44.22 5.59 3.76
C ILE A 163 -45.12 4.95 2.70
N LEU A 164 -44.87 5.23 1.41
CA LEU A 164 -45.60 4.58 0.30
C LEU A 164 -45.41 3.04 0.34
N MET A 165 -44.18 2.58 0.58
CA MET A 165 -43.89 1.16 0.75
C MET A 165 -44.63 0.52 1.92
N LEU A 166 -44.66 1.18 3.08
CA LEU A 166 -45.39 0.71 4.26
C LEU A 166 -46.90 0.63 4.00
N GLY A 167 -47.46 1.58 3.26
CA GLY A 167 -48.87 1.55 2.83
C GLY A 167 -49.21 0.32 2.00
N GLN A 168 -48.47 0.09 0.90
CA GLN A 168 -48.69 -1.06 0.02
C GLN A 168 -48.50 -2.39 0.74
N ILE A 169 -47.47 -2.51 1.58
CA ILE A 169 -47.20 -3.76 2.30
C ILE A 169 -48.21 -3.99 3.44
N ALA A 170 -48.77 -2.93 4.03
CA ALA A 170 -49.86 -3.08 4.99
C ALA A 170 -51.16 -3.60 4.35
N GLU A 171 -51.42 -3.27 3.07
CA GLU A 171 -52.52 -3.84 2.28
C GLU A 171 -52.33 -5.35 2.05
N GLU A 172 -51.14 -5.78 1.62
CA GLU A 172 -50.77 -7.21 1.50
C GLU A 172 -50.94 -7.97 2.83
N PHE A 173 -50.44 -7.42 3.94
CA PHE A 173 -50.63 -8.04 5.26
C PHE A 173 -52.10 -8.05 5.71
N TYR A 174 -52.91 -7.08 5.29
CA TYR A 174 -54.35 -7.08 5.54
C TYR A 174 -55.04 -8.21 4.77
N GLU A 175 -54.74 -8.42 3.49
CA GLU A 175 -55.27 -9.55 2.69
C GLU A 175 -54.85 -10.91 3.26
N ILE A 176 -53.59 -11.05 3.71
CA ILE A 176 -53.11 -12.25 4.42
C ILE A 176 -53.89 -12.45 5.71
N GLY A 177 -54.15 -11.38 6.47
CA GLY A 177 -54.94 -11.39 7.70
C GLY A 177 -56.38 -11.84 7.48
N GLU A 178 -57.02 -11.34 6.42
CA GLU A 178 -58.37 -11.72 6.01
C GLU A 178 -58.42 -13.19 5.56
N SER A 179 -57.51 -13.60 4.67
CA SER A 179 -57.38 -14.99 4.19
C SER A 179 -57.19 -15.98 5.34
N ALA A 180 -56.33 -15.64 6.30
CA ALA A 180 -56.11 -16.44 7.51
C ALA A 180 -57.34 -16.47 8.43
N SER A 181 -58.17 -15.40 8.44
CA SER A 181 -59.42 -15.36 9.24
C SER A 181 -60.49 -16.25 8.62
N VAL A 182 -60.61 -16.24 7.28
CA VAL A 182 -61.51 -17.14 6.53
C VAL A 182 -61.07 -18.59 6.70
N LEU A 183 -59.78 -18.90 6.54
CA LEU A 183 -59.23 -20.24 6.76
C LEU A 183 -59.52 -20.76 8.17
N ARG A 184 -59.40 -19.90 9.19
CA ARG A 184 -59.69 -20.23 10.60
C ARG A 184 -61.17 -20.50 10.87
N ARG A 185 -62.08 -19.77 10.23
CA ARG A 185 -63.54 -19.92 10.38
C ARG A 185 -64.14 -20.98 9.45
N SER A 186 -63.41 -21.38 8.40
CA SER A 186 -63.85 -22.41 7.46
C SER A 186 -64.07 -23.76 8.16
N ARG A 187 -65.10 -24.50 7.74
CA ARG A 187 -65.36 -25.88 8.22
C ARG A 187 -64.43 -26.93 7.60
N LEU A 188 -63.24 -26.53 7.12
CA LEU A 188 -62.22 -27.47 6.66
C LEU A 188 -61.84 -28.37 7.83
N ALA A 189 -62.16 -29.66 7.73
CA ALA A 189 -61.67 -30.67 8.64
C ALA A 189 -60.15 -30.55 8.79
N LYS A 190 -59.62 -30.76 10.00
CA LYS A 190 -58.17 -30.71 10.33
C LYS A 190 -57.40 -31.85 9.65
N ASN A 191 -57.30 -31.77 8.34
CA ASN A 191 -56.66 -32.69 7.42
C ASN A 191 -55.46 -31.99 6.74
N TRP A 192 -54.76 -32.72 5.87
CA TRP A 192 -53.62 -32.20 5.12
C TRP A 192 -53.87 -30.87 4.40
N ARG A 193 -55.08 -30.64 3.87
CA ARG A 193 -55.42 -29.42 3.10
C ARG A 193 -55.46 -28.19 4.00
N TRP A 194 -55.92 -28.33 5.25
CA TRP A 194 -55.92 -27.26 6.25
C TRP A 194 -54.49 -26.80 6.55
N TYR A 195 -53.56 -27.74 6.80
CA TYR A 195 -52.14 -27.43 7.00
C TYR A 195 -51.48 -26.84 5.74
N THR A 196 -51.84 -27.32 4.55
CA THR A 196 -51.36 -26.78 3.28
C THR A 196 -51.73 -25.30 3.11
N CYS A 197 -52.96 -24.92 3.46
CA CYS A 197 -53.39 -23.52 3.38
C CYS A 197 -52.64 -22.64 4.39
N TRP A 198 -52.43 -23.11 5.62
CA TRP A 198 -51.61 -22.38 6.61
C TRP A 198 -50.14 -22.27 6.21
N LEU A 199 -49.57 -23.30 5.58
CA LEU A 199 -48.22 -23.24 5.02
C LEU A 199 -48.12 -22.15 3.95
N VAL A 200 -49.07 -22.09 3.03
CA VAL A 200 -49.11 -21.08 1.97
C VAL A 200 -49.28 -19.65 2.52
N VAL A 201 -50.19 -19.46 3.50
CA VAL A 201 -50.34 -18.18 4.23
C VAL A 201 -49.03 -17.79 4.94
N GLY A 202 -48.36 -18.75 5.58
CA GLY A 202 -47.06 -18.53 6.23
C GLY A 202 -45.94 -18.19 5.25
N MET A 203 -45.87 -18.86 4.09
CA MET A 203 -44.90 -18.56 3.05
C MET A 203 -45.11 -17.15 2.48
N GLN A 204 -46.35 -16.72 2.23
CA GLN A 204 -46.62 -15.35 1.77
C GLN A 204 -46.28 -14.31 2.84
N TYR A 205 -46.60 -14.57 4.11
CA TYR A 205 -46.23 -13.68 5.22
C TYR A 205 -44.70 -13.51 5.32
N VAL A 206 -43.93 -14.60 5.17
CA VAL A 206 -42.47 -14.55 5.13
C VAL A 206 -41.96 -13.82 3.89
N LEU A 207 -42.56 -14.03 2.72
CA LEU A 207 -42.21 -13.32 1.48
C LEU A 207 -42.44 -11.81 1.62
N ALA A 208 -43.62 -11.39 2.08
CA ALA A 208 -43.95 -9.99 2.33
C ALA A 208 -42.97 -9.34 3.34
N LEU A 209 -42.59 -10.07 4.39
CA LEU A 209 -41.58 -9.61 5.35
C LEU A 209 -40.18 -9.49 4.75
N MET A 210 -39.77 -10.43 3.88
CA MET A 210 -38.51 -10.33 3.14
C MET A 210 -38.51 -9.16 2.16
N VAL A 211 -39.62 -8.94 1.43
CA VAL A 211 -39.79 -7.78 0.54
C VAL A 211 -39.66 -6.49 1.36
N LEU A 212 -40.32 -6.40 2.51
CA LEU A 212 -40.30 -5.22 3.39
C LEU A 212 -38.86 -4.84 3.81
N VAL A 213 -38.09 -5.81 4.29
CA VAL A 213 -36.67 -5.60 4.68
C VAL A 213 -35.81 -5.23 3.47
N ALA A 214 -35.98 -5.93 2.34
CA ALA A 214 -35.25 -5.68 1.11
C ALA A 214 -35.52 -4.27 0.55
N SER A 215 -36.78 -3.84 0.59
CA SER A 215 -37.23 -2.58 0.00
C SER A 215 -36.82 -1.38 0.85
N ASP A 216 -36.93 -1.49 2.17
CA ASP A 216 -36.43 -0.46 3.08
C ASP A 216 -34.92 -0.28 2.92
N HIS A 217 -34.16 -1.37 2.82
CA HIS A 217 -32.73 -1.31 2.51
C HIS A 217 -32.44 -0.61 1.18
N LEU A 218 -33.12 -0.98 0.09
CA LEU A 218 -32.89 -0.40 -1.23
C LEU A 218 -33.29 1.08 -1.33
N ILE A 219 -34.34 1.50 -0.64
CA ILE A 219 -34.76 2.91 -0.55
C ILE A 219 -33.75 3.72 0.26
N LEU A 220 -33.34 3.19 1.42
CA LEU A 220 -32.38 3.85 2.29
C LEU A 220 -30.97 3.90 1.70
N SER A 221 -30.57 3.01 0.79
CA SER A 221 -29.22 3.02 0.20
C SER A 221 -28.98 4.10 -0.85
N ARG A 222 -30.01 4.78 -1.39
CA ARG A 222 -29.82 5.70 -2.52
C ARG A 222 -29.18 7.04 -2.18
N GLU A 223 -28.37 7.52 -3.14
CA GLU A 223 -27.67 8.81 -3.10
C GLU A 223 -28.36 9.91 -3.94
N ARG A 224 -29.35 9.58 -4.81
CA ARG A 224 -30.05 10.56 -5.65
C ARG A 224 -31.54 10.70 -5.31
N PRO A 225 -32.13 11.91 -5.28
CA PRO A 225 -33.51 12.13 -4.78
C PRO A 225 -34.61 11.36 -5.51
N ILE A 226 -34.47 11.06 -6.80
CA ILE A 226 -35.51 10.40 -7.60
C ILE A 226 -35.45 8.86 -7.57
N GLU A 227 -34.29 8.28 -7.24
CA GLU A 227 -34.07 6.82 -7.25
C GLU A 227 -34.93 6.05 -6.22
N PRO A 228 -35.20 6.55 -4.99
CA PRO A 228 -36.15 5.93 -4.05
C PRO A 228 -37.55 5.67 -4.64
N LEU A 229 -38.06 6.60 -5.46
CA LEU A 229 -39.39 6.47 -6.08
C LEU A 229 -39.40 5.36 -7.15
N TRP A 230 -38.35 5.27 -7.96
CA TRP A 230 -38.20 4.20 -8.95
C TRP A 230 -38.12 2.83 -8.29
N ILE A 231 -37.42 2.69 -7.16
CA ILE A 231 -37.38 1.44 -6.39
C ILE A 231 -38.75 1.10 -5.84
N THR A 232 -39.45 2.06 -5.24
CA THR A 232 -40.82 1.88 -4.73
C THR A 232 -41.70 1.31 -5.84
N TYR A 233 -41.61 1.86 -7.05
CA TYR A 233 -42.30 1.32 -8.23
C TYR A 233 -41.86 -0.11 -8.61
N TYR A 234 -40.55 -0.41 -8.69
CA TYR A 234 -40.07 -1.76 -8.99
C TYR A 234 -40.49 -2.80 -7.95
N VAL A 235 -40.50 -2.42 -6.67
CA VAL A 235 -40.99 -3.27 -5.58
C VAL A 235 -42.49 -3.48 -5.71
N PHE A 236 -43.28 -2.43 -5.98
CA PHE A 236 -44.72 -2.55 -6.21
C PHE A 236 -45.03 -3.51 -7.36
N MET A 237 -44.27 -3.44 -8.46
CA MET A 237 -44.38 -4.37 -9.58
C MET A 237 -43.94 -5.81 -9.21
N THR A 238 -42.97 -5.96 -8.32
CA THR A 238 -42.49 -7.28 -7.85
C THR A 238 -43.49 -7.94 -6.89
N LEU A 239 -44.09 -7.16 -5.98
CA LEU A 239 -45.17 -7.60 -5.10
C LEU A 239 -46.38 -8.03 -5.94
N ASN A 240 -46.92 -7.13 -6.76
CA ASN A 240 -48.12 -7.39 -7.57
C ASN A 240 -47.93 -8.43 -8.69
N PHE A 241 -46.75 -9.03 -8.85
CA PHE A 241 -46.50 -9.98 -9.94
C PHE A 241 -47.38 -11.24 -9.83
N ASP A 242 -47.69 -11.69 -8.62
CA ASP A 242 -48.61 -12.81 -8.38
C ASP A 242 -50.06 -12.45 -8.71
N ASN A 243 -50.53 -11.26 -8.32
CA ASN A 243 -51.83 -10.71 -8.64
C ASN A 243 -51.98 -10.46 -10.16
N MET A 244 -50.92 -9.99 -10.84
CA MET A 244 -50.89 -9.89 -12.30
C MET A 244 -50.94 -11.26 -12.98
N LEU A 245 -50.23 -12.26 -12.44
CA LEU A 245 -50.27 -13.63 -12.98
C LEU A 245 -51.67 -14.26 -12.84
N VAL A 246 -52.35 -14.07 -11.70
CA VAL A 246 -53.74 -14.54 -11.53
C VAL A 246 -54.68 -13.88 -12.52
N ARG A 247 -54.60 -12.56 -12.67
CA ARG A 247 -55.39 -11.82 -13.68
C ARG A 247 -55.10 -12.33 -15.09
N PHE A 248 -53.83 -12.60 -15.42
CA PHE A 248 -53.43 -13.17 -16.71
C PHE A 248 -54.02 -14.57 -16.94
N ILE A 249 -53.99 -15.45 -15.92
CA ILE A 249 -54.58 -16.81 -16.01
C ILE A 249 -56.10 -16.73 -16.18
N SER A 250 -56.77 -15.84 -15.44
CA SER A 250 -58.21 -15.59 -15.58
C SER A 250 -58.58 -15.07 -16.97
N TYR A 251 -57.75 -14.18 -17.52
CA TYR A 251 -57.91 -13.64 -18.88
C TYR A 251 -57.70 -14.73 -19.95
N VAL A 252 -56.62 -15.50 -19.87
CA VAL A 252 -56.30 -16.60 -20.82
C VAL A 252 -57.37 -17.70 -20.80
N ARG A 253 -58.02 -17.93 -19.66
CA ARG A 253 -59.17 -18.86 -19.54
C ARG A 253 -60.52 -18.25 -19.95
N THR A 254 -60.51 -17.10 -20.61
CA THR A 254 -61.69 -16.43 -21.21
C THR A 254 -62.88 -16.35 -20.26
N MET A 255 -62.64 -16.06 -18.98
CA MET A 255 -63.72 -15.78 -18.04
C MET A 255 -64.23 -14.35 -18.27
N GLU A 256 -65.32 -14.20 -19.03
CA GLU A 256 -65.96 -12.91 -19.36
C GLU A 256 -66.42 -12.08 -18.13
N ARG A 257 -66.35 -12.66 -16.93
CA ARG A 257 -66.61 -11.97 -15.66
C ARG A 257 -65.48 -12.30 -14.69
N ALA A 258 -64.94 -11.28 -14.04
CA ALA A 258 -63.98 -11.46 -12.96
C ALA A 258 -64.61 -12.36 -11.87
N PRO A 259 -63.99 -13.48 -11.48
CA PRO A 259 -64.59 -14.39 -10.51
C PRO A 259 -64.65 -13.73 -9.13
N THR A 260 -65.85 -13.39 -8.67
CA THR A 260 -66.09 -13.01 -7.27
C THR A 260 -66.11 -14.27 -6.42
N TRP A 261 -65.00 -14.60 -5.78
CA TRP A 261 -64.88 -15.77 -4.93
C TRP A 261 -65.68 -15.54 -3.63
N LYS A 262 -66.80 -16.25 -3.49
CA LYS A 262 -67.62 -16.22 -2.26
C LYS A 262 -67.38 -17.49 -1.46
N VAL A 263 -67.07 -17.34 -0.18
CA VAL A 263 -66.91 -18.46 0.77
C VAL A 263 -67.94 -18.31 1.88
N ASP A 264 -68.68 -19.39 2.15
CA ASP A 264 -69.60 -19.46 3.28
C ASP A 264 -68.80 -19.52 4.59
N VAL A 265 -68.88 -18.43 5.37
CA VAL A 265 -68.21 -18.34 6.66
C VAL A 265 -69.23 -18.68 7.75
N TYR A 266 -68.90 -19.64 8.61
CA TYR A 266 -69.78 -19.97 9.73
C TYR A 266 -69.75 -18.84 10.78
N GLU A 267 -70.84 -18.11 10.88
CA GLU A 267 -71.06 -17.13 11.95
C GLU A 267 -71.56 -17.87 13.21
N PRO A 268 -70.90 -17.70 14.38
CA PRO A 268 -71.28 -18.42 15.58
C PRO A 268 -72.64 -17.92 16.12
N THR A 269 -73.60 -18.82 16.24
CA THR A 269 -74.98 -18.50 16.68
C THR A 269 -75.10 -18.11 18.16
N SER A 270 -74.04 -18.31 18.96
CA SER A 270 -74.02 -17.91 20.38
C SER A 270 -73.31 -16.55 20.56
N PRO A 271 -73.89 -15.58 21.29
CA PRO A 271 -73.25 -14.29 21.55
C PRO A 271 -71.92 -14.44 22.32
N THR A 272 -71.79 -15.42 23.22
CA THR A 272 -70.53 -15.69 23.93
C THR A 272 -69.43 -16.20 22.99
N SER A 273 -69.80 -16.88 21.91
CA SER A 273 -68.86 -17.33 20.88
C SER A 273 -68.51 -16.21 19.89
N ALA A 274 -69.45 -15.30 19.60
CA ALA A 274 -69.20 -14.11 18.79
C ALA A 274 -68.13 -13.19 19.41
N ASP A 275 -68.18 -12.92 20.71
CA ASP A 275 -67.16 -12.12 21.41
C ASP A 275 -65.78 -12.81 21.41
N HIS A 276 -65.73 -14.13 21.57
CA HIS A 276 -64.49 -14.89 21.46
C HIS A 276 -63.88 -14.83 20.05
N VAL A 277 -64.70 -14.95 19.01
CA VAL A 277 -64.25 -14.79 17.61
C VAL A 277 -63.74 -13.37 17.38
N ARG A 278 -64.52 -12.34 17.76
CA ARG A 278 -64.14 -10.94 17.61
C ARG A 278 -62.82 -10.59 18.31
N ARG A 279 -62.63 -11.03 19.56
CA ARG A 279 -61.36 -10.86 20.29
C ARG A 279 -60.22 -11.57 19.58
N SER A 280 -60.47 -12.76 19.04
CA SER A 280 -59.49 -13.53 18.28
C SER A 280 -59.11 -12.86 16.96
N ASP A 281 -60.04 -12.26 16.24
CA ASP A 281 -59.75 -11.53 14.99
C ASP A 281 -58.94 -10.26 15.26
N HIS A 282 -59.23 -9.55 16.36
CA HIS A 282 -58.41 -8.41 16.80
C HIS A 282 -56.97 -8.82 17.12
N ILE A 283 -56.79 -9.93 17.86
CA ILE A 283 -55.45 -10.50 18.12
C ILE A 283 -54.78 -10.88 16.79
N GLN A 284 -55.49 -11.56 15.89
CA GLN A 284 -54.94 -11.99 14.61
C GLN A 284 -54.53 -10.81 13.71
N ARG A 285 -55.32 -9.73 13.65
CA ARG A 285 -54.97 -8.48 12.95
C ARG A 285 -53.78 -7.77 13.59
N LEU A 286 -53.68 -7.79 14.92
CA LEU A 286 -52.50 -7.26 15.63
C LEU A 286 -51.23 -8.02 15.22
N PHE A 287 -51.27 -9.35 15.24
CA PHE A 287 -50.11 -10.19 14.90
C PHE A 287 -49.75 -10.17 13.40
N LEU A 288 -50.73 -10.20 12.49
CA LEU A 288 -50.46 -10.31 11.05
C LEU A 288 -50.25 -8.97 10.33
N VAL A 289 -50.84 -7.86 10.83
CA VAL A 289 -50.72 -6.54 10.18
C VAL A 289 -49.83 -5.59 10.99
N TRP A 290 -50.14 -5.42 12.27
CA TRP A 290 -49.46 -4.39 13.07
C TRP A 290 -48.04 -4.76 13.48
N ILE A 291 -47.72 -6.04 13.72
CA ILE A 291 -46.35 -6.46 14.04
C ILE A 291 -45.39 -6.22 12.86
N PRO A 292 -45.65 -6.64 11.61
CA PRO A 292 -44.77 -6.32 10.48
C PRO A 292 -44.58 -4.82 10.24
N VAL A 293 -45.66 -4.03 10.31
CA VAL A 293 -45.60 -2.57 10.14
C VAL A 293 -44.77 -1.93 11.26
N THR A 294 -44.99 -2.34 12.51
CA THR A 294 -44.18 -1.86 13.66
C THR A 294 -42.72 -2.29 13.53
N PHE A 295 -42.46 -3.53 13.10
CA PHE A 295 -41.12 -4.05 12.86
C PHE A 295 -40.37 -3.23 11.81
N ALA A 296 -41.01 -2.88 10.69
CA ALA A 296 -40.37 -2.04 9.67
C ALA A 296 -40.18 -0.58 10.11
N ILE A 297 -41.10 -0.01 10.89
CA ILE A 297 -40.90 1.30 11.51
C ILE A 297 -39.68 1.26 12.45
N LEU A 298 -39.56 0.22 13.28
CA LEU A 298 -38.40 -0.01 14.16
C LEU A 298 -37.11 -0.29 13.37
N LEU A 299 -37.17 -0.98 12.25
CA LEU A 299 -36.03 -1.25 11.38
C LEU A 299 -35.52 0.03 10.71
N ASN A 300 -36.41 0.85 10.18
CA ASN A 300 -36.08 2.14 9.58
C ASN A 300 -35.55 3.12 10.65
N ALA A 301 -36.18 3.14 11.84
CA ALA A 301 -35.73 3.96 12.97
C ALA A 301 -34.35 3.53 13.50
N SER A 302 -34.13 2.23 13.75
CA SER A 302 -32.83 1.71 14.18
C SER A 302 -31.75 1.94 13.12
N SER A 303 -32.07 1.76 11.84
CA SER A 303 -31.15 2.08 10.74
C SER A 303 -30.69 3.54 10.80
N ARG A 304 -31.61 4.50 11.01
CA ARG A 304 -31.26 5.93 11.19
C ARG A 304 -30.46 6.19 12.47
N VAL A 305 -30.80 5.55 13.59
CA VAL A 305 -30.12 5.74 14.90
C VAL A 305 -28.67 5.24 14.85
N PHE A 306 -28.43 4.05 14.31
CA PHE A 306 -27.08 3.51 14.14
C PHE A 306 -26.37 4.05 12.90
N ASN A 307 -27.08 4.77 12.03
CA ASN A 307 -26.63 5.24 10.72
C ASN A 307 -26.12 4.11 9.79
N ILE A 308 -26.72 2.92 9.88
CA ILE A 308 -26.32 1.70 9.15
C ILE A 308 -27.53 1.10 8.46
N LEU A 309 -27.39 0.68 7.21
CA LEU A 309 -28.47 0.04 6.45
C LEU A 309 -28.79 -1.38 6.99
N PRO A 310 -30.06 -1.83 6.96
CA PRO A 310 -30.46 -3.11 7.57
C PRO A 310 -29.66 -4.34 7.09
N ILE A 311 -29.47 -4.50 5.79
CA ILE A 311 -28.74 -5.64 5.22
C ILE A 311 -27.23 -5.52 5.46
N THR A 312 -26.68 -4.31 5.49
CA THR A 312 -25.28 -4.06 5.87
C THR A 312 -25.03 -4.48 7.31
N LEU A 313 -25.92 -4.12 8.24
CA LEU A 313 -25.87 -4.54 9.66
C LEU A 313 -25.93 -6.07 9.80
N LEU A 314 -26.85 -6.72 9.07
CA LEU A 314 -27.01 -8.18 9.10
C LEU A 314 -25.82 -8.95 8.53
N ARG A 315 -25.11 -8.40 7.53
CA ARG A 315 -24.03 -9.09 6.81
C ARG A 315 -22.62 -8.80 7.32
N TYR A 316 -22.36 -7.56 7.75
CA TYR A 316 -21.02 -7.12 8.16
C TYR A 316 -20.94 -6.64 9.62
N GLY A 317 -22.07 -6.64 10.35
CA GLY A 317 -22.15 -6.12 11.71
C GLY A 317 -22.21 -4.59 11.74
N LEU A 318 -21.82 -4.02 12.87
CA LEU A 318 -21.70 -2.57 13.01
C LEU A 318 -20.50 -2.08 12.16
N VAL A 319 -20.78 -1.33 11.10
CA VAL A 319 -19.77 -0.70 10.24
C VAL A 319 -20.08 0.79 10.13
N THR A 320 -19.06 1.65 10.17
CA THR A 320 -19.21 3.10 9.97
C THR A 320 -18.27 3.58 8.88
N ASN A 321 -18.43 4.85 8.47
CA ASN A 321 -17.49 5.53 7.58
C ASN A 321 -16.46 6.37 8.34
N ASP A 322 -16.38 6.20 9.66
CA ASP A 322 -15.46 6.95 10.51
C ASP A 322 -14.07 6.30 10.47
N ARG A 323 -13.04 7.16 10.41
CA ARG A 323 -11.63 6.74 10.35
C ARG A 323 -11.35 5.69 9.24
N PRO A 324 -11.74 5.93 7.98
CA PRO A 324 -11.41 5.03 6.89
C PRO A 324 -9.91 4.97 6.71
N VAL A 325 -9.38 3.78 6.48
CA VAL A 325 -7.95 3.59 6.18
C VAL A 325 -7.71 4.08 4.76
N VAL A 326 -6.72 4.95 4.57
CA VAL A 326 -6.41 5.54 3.26
C VAL A 326 -5.30 4.73 2.61
N MET A 327 -5.56 4.10 1.46
CA MET A 327 -4.49 3.49 0.67
C MET A 327 -3.62 4.60 0.07
N MET A 328 -2.31 4.37 -0.02
CA MET A 328 -1.41 5.35 -0.64
C MET A 328 -1.56 5.30 -2.16
N THR A 329 -2.45 6.15 -2.69
CA THR A 329 -2.67 6.31 -4.14
C THR A 329 -2.37 7.76 -4.56
N PRO A 330 -2.17 8.04 -5.86
CA PRO A 330 -2.03 9.42 -6.35
C PRO A 330 -3.22 10.32 -5.98
N GLY A 331 -4.41 9.75 -5.78
CA GLY A 331 -5.63 10.48 -5.38
C GLY A 331 -5.55 11.17 -4.01
N VAL A 332 -4.59 10.78 -3.15
CA VAL A 332 -4.38 11.43 -1.84
C VAL A 332 -3.52 12.72 -1.96
N GLY A 333 -3.17 13.14 -3.18
CA GLY A 333 -2.28 14.29 -3.42
C GLY A 333 -0.80 13.94 -3.45
N LEU A 334 -0.49 12.65 -3.64
CA LEU A 334 0.87 12.15 -3.87
C LEU A 334 1.31 12.42 -5.33
N PRO A 335 2.62 12.64 -5.58
CA PRO A 335 3.13 12.80 -6.94
C PRO A 335 2.82 11.55 -7.78
N HIS A 336 2.55 11.76 -9.08
CA HIS A 336 2.25 10.67 -10.00
C HIS A 336 3.39 9.64 -10.02
N GLY A 337 3.02 8.37 -9.85
CA GLY A 337 3.97 7.26 -9.74
C GLY A 337 4.44 6.95 -8.32
N CYS A 338 4.07 7.72 -7.29
CA CYS A 338 4.37 7.26 -5.93
C CYS A 338 3.53 6.07 -5.51
N CYS A 339 4.19 5.20 -4.74
CA CYS A 339 3.59 4.34 -3.75
C CYS A 339 2.64 3.26 -4.31
N PRO A 340 2.79 2.73 -5.55
CA PRO A 340 1.96 1.62 -6.00
C PRO A 340 2.23 0.40 -5.12
N ALA A 341 1.28 -0.55 -5.09
CA ALA A 341 1.49 -1.84 -4.46
C ALA A 341 2.64 -2.58 -5.16
N GLU A 342 3.81 -2.64 -4.54
CA GLU A 342 5.00 -3.20 -5.16
C GLU A 342 4.97 -4.73 -5.10
N ALA A 343 5.39 -5.36 -6.19
CA ALA A 343 5.51 -6.79 -6.34
C ALA A 343 6.98 -7.18 -6.57
N VAL A 344 7.62 -7.75 -5.55
CA VAL A 344 8.99 -8.26 -5.60
C VAL A 344 8.96 -9.75 -5.92
N TRP A 345 9.46 -10.13 -7.09
CA TRP A 345 9.63 -11.53 -7.48
C TRP A 345 10.93 -12.11 -6.92
N ASN A 346 10.85 -13.19 -6.16
CA ASN A 346 12.02 -13.84 -5.56
C ASN A 346 12.53 -14.97 -6.48
N GLY A 347 13.13 -14.61 -7.61
CA GLY A 347 13.54 -15.55 -8.67
C GLY A 347 14.67 -16.55 -8.31
N THR A 348 15.16 -16.56 -7.07
CA THR A 348 16.26 -17.43 -6.60
C THR A 348 15.77 -18.72 -5.91
N SER A 349 14.49 -18.79 -5.53
CA SER A 349 13.89 -19.97 -4.90
C SER A 349 13.08 -20.80 -5.91
N SER A 350 13.05 -22.13 -5.73
CA SER A 350 12.13 -23.02 -6.46
C SER A 350 10.65 -22.70 -6.21
N ASP A 351 10.35 -21.95 -5.15
CA ASP A 351 9.04 -21.36 -4.92
C ASP A 351 8.86 -20.11 -5.80
N GLU A 352 8.01 -20.22 -6.83
CA GLU A 352 7.48 -19.11 -7.63
C GLU A 352 6.53 -18.21 -6.80
N SER A 353 7.03 -17.66 -5.71
CA SER A 353 6.28 -16.75 -4.84
C SER A 353 6.55 -15.29 -5.22
N ILE A 354 5.47 -14.51 -5.33
CA ILE A 354 5.53 -13.06 -5.51
C ILE A 354 5.24 -12.42 -4.15
N LYS A 355 6.16 -11.60 -3.64
CA LYS A 355 5.99 -10.83 -2.40
C LYS A 355 5.40 -9.47 -2.74
N PHE A 356 4.30 -9.10 -2.07
CA PHE A 356 3.66 -7.80 -2.21
C PHE A 356 3.92 -6.96 -0.97
N SER A 357 4.15 -5.66 -1.18
CA SER A 357 4.37 -4.64 -0.15
C SER A 357 3.37 -3.50 -0.40
N ILE A 358 2.35 -3.37 0.44
CA ILE A 358 1.24 -2.45 0.21
C ILE A 358 1.09 -1.49 1.40
N PRO A 359 1.47 -0.21 1.25
CA PRO A 359 1.39 0.76 2.34
C PRO A 359 0.02 1.46 2.40
N CYS A 360 -0.43 1.77 3.61
CA CYS A 360 -1.68 2.47 3.89
C CYS A 360 -1.56 3.33 5.15
N LEU A 361 -2.50 4.26 5.34
CA LEU A 361 -2.53 5.22 6.44
C LEU A 361 -3.81 5.02 7.27
N SER A 362 -3.69 4.70 8.56
CA SER A 362 -4.83 4.62 9.49
C SER A 362 -4.86 5.86 10.39
N ARG A 363 -6.04 6.32 10.80
CA ARG A 363 -6.16 7.40 11.80
C ARG A 363 -6.01 6.92 13.25
N ASP A 364 -6.07 5.61 13.46
CA ASP A 364 -5.89 5.02 14.79
C ASP A 364 -4.38 4.84 15.06
N ALA A 365 -3.98 5.12 16.30
CA ALA A 365 -2.59 5.07 16.72
C ALA A 365 -2.15 3.61 17.02
N PRO A 366 -0.86 3.27 16.87
CA PRO A 366 -0.37 1.91 17.09
C PRO A 366 -0.45 1.42 18.55
N GLU A 367 -0.70 2.31 19.51
CA GLU A 367 -0.96 1.97 20.92
C GLU A 367 -2.21 1.09 21.09
N ASP A 368 -3.25 1.33 20.27
CA ASP A 368 -4.43 0.47 20.17
C ASP A 368 -4.13 -0.73 19.26
N LEU A 369 -3.29 -1.66 19.73
CA LEU A 369 -2.86 -2.84 18.95
C LEU A 369 -4.01 -3.75 18.47
N VAL A 370 -5.20 -3.61 19.07
CA VAL A 370 -6.45 -4.28 18.65
C VAL A 370 -6.98 -3.72 17.31
N ALA A 371 -6.53 -2.52 16.90
CA ALA A 371 -7.06 -1.74 15.77
C ALA A 371 -6.17 -1.74 14.51
N ALA A 372 -5.04 -2.46 14.49
CA ALA A 372 -4.17 -2.51 13.31
C ALA A 372 -4.97 -2.94 12.05
N PRO A 373 -4.90 -2.18 10.94
CA PRO A 373 -5.77 -2.43 9.81
C PRO A 373 -5.44 -3.74 9.10
N VAL A 374 -6.45 -4.39 8.54
CA VAL A 374 -6.30 -5.61 7.73
C VAL A 374 -6.46 -5.26 6.26
N VAL A 375 -5.49 -5.66 5.44
CA VAL A 375 -5.54 -5.48 3.98
C VAL A 375 -6.09 -6.74 3.34
N TYR A 376 -7.23 -6.62 2.69
CA TYR A 376 -7.78 -7.65 1.80
C TYR A 376 -7.29 -7.42 0.38
N TRP A 377 -7.06 -8.49 -0.36
CA TRP A 377 -6.55 -8.39 -1.73
C TRP A 377 -7.16 -9.44 -2.66
N VAL A 378 -7.18 -9.12 -3.95
CA VAL A 378 -7.67 -9.98 -5.02
C VAL A 378 -6.81 -9.84 -6.28
N ALA A 379 -6.38 -10.96 -6.86
CA ALA A 379 -5.76 -11.01 -8.17
C ALA A 379 -6.86 -10.99 -9.26
N TRP A 380 -6.85 -9.97 -10.12
CA TRP A 380 -7.90 -9.75 -11.12
C TRP A 380 -7.35 -9.27 -12.48
N PRO A 381 -7.88 -9.74 -13.63
CA PRO A 381 -7.44 -9.28 -14.94
C PRO A 381 -7.79 -7.82 -15.20
N ARG A 382 -6.79 -6.97 -15.48
CA ARG A 382 -6.97 -5.51 -15.68
C ARG A 382 -7.94 -5.15 -16.82
N ARG A 383 -8.18 -6.06 -17.76
CA ARG A 383 -9.14 -5.90 -18.88
C ARG A 383 -10.60 -6.03 -18.47
N ARG A 384 -10.92 -6.60 -17.30
CA ARG A 384 -12.29 -6.83 -16.81
C ARG A 384 -12.72 -5.78 -15.78
N GLY A 385 -12.28 -4.53 -15.93
CA GLY A 385 -12.58 -3.42 -15.02
C GLY A 385 -11.85 -3.48 -13.66
N ILE A 386 -12.01 -2.41 -12.88
CA ILE A 386 -11.44 -2.26 -11.54
C ILE A 386 -12.51 -2.70 -10.52
N PRO A 387 -12.23 -3.65 -9.62
CA PRO A 387 -13.17 -4.04 -8.56
C PRO A 387 -13.37 -2.89 -7.57
N THR A 388 -14.56 -2.80 -6.98
CA THR A 388 -14.83 -1.91 -5.83
C THR A 388 -14.15 -2.41 -4.55
N SER A 389 -13.88 -1.53 -3.60
CA SER A 389 -13.34 -1.89 -2.27
C SER A 389 -14.11 -3.02 -1.58
N LEU A 390 -15.44 -3.04 -1.71
CA LEU A 390 -16.25 -4.14 -1.18
C LEU A 390 -16.04 -5.46 -1.93
N GLN A 391 -15.97 -5.44 -3.26
CA GLN A 391 -15.64 -6.64 -4.05
C GLN A 391 -14.26 -7.19 -3.69
N VAL A 392 -13.25 -6.33 -3.51
CA VAL A 392 -11.90 -6.77 -3.07
C VAL A 392 -11.95 -7.45 -1.70
N ARG A 393 -12.67 -6.87 -0.72
CA ARG A 393 -12.88 -7.49 0.61
C ARG A 393 -13.55 -8.87 0.51
N GLU A 394 -14.44 -9.08 -0.45
CA GLU A 394 -15.10 -10.37 -0.70
C GLU A 394 -14.30 -11.35 -1.57
N GLY A 395 -13.08 -10.99 -2.00
CA GLY A 395 -12.30 -11.81 -2.93
C GLY A 395 -12.92 -11.91 -4.33
N ARG A 396 -13.57 -10.83 -4.79
CA ARG A 396 -14.29 -10.76 -6.07
C ARG A 396 -13.68 -9.76 -7.05
N GLY A 397 -13.84 -10.05 -8.33
CA GLY A 397 -13.56 -9.14 -9.44
C GLY A 397 -14.64 -8.09 -9.64
N ALA A 398 -14.41 -7.17 -10.60
CA ALA A 398 -15.35 -6.09 -10.91
C ALA A 398 -16.69 -6.60 -11.49
N ASP A 399 -16.67 -7.74 -12.16
CA ASP A 399 -17.87 -8.44 -12.67
C ASP A 399 -18.64 -9.22 -11.56
N GLY A 400 -18.17 -9.19 -10.31
CA GLY A 400 -18.76 -9.88 -9.16
C GLY A 400 -18.48 -11.38 -9.10
N SER A 401 -17.74 -11.94 -10.06
CA SER A 401 -17.20 -13.30 -9.97
C SER A 401 -16.04 -13.39 -8.95
N ARG A 402 -15.62 -14.59 -8.57
CA ARG A 402 -14.47 -14.76 -7.67
C ARG A 402 -13.17 -14.36 -8.39
N GLY A 403 -12.28 -13.69 -7.68
CA GLY A 403 -10.93 -13.42 -8.16
C GLY A 403 -10.13 -14.70 -8.39
N ILE A 404 -9.02 -14.60 -9.13
CA ILE A 404 -8.22 -15.76 -9.50
C ILE A 404 -7.54 -16.35 -8.25
N VAL A 405 -7.04 -15.48 -7.39
CA VAL A 405 -6.59 -15.74 -6.02
C VAL A 405 -7.02 -14.54 -5.17
N SER A 406 -7.36 -14.75 -3.90
CA SER A 406 -7.65 -13.68 -2.95
C SER A 406 -7.18 -14.07 -1.55
N GLY A 407 -6.91 -13.07 -0.71
CA GLY A 407 -6.50 -13.29 0.66
C GLY A 407 -6.63 -12.04 1.53
N GLN A 408 -6.11 -12.14 2.74
CA GLN A 408 -5.98 -11.02 3.66
C GLN A 408 -4.58 -11.05 4.30
N ALA A 409 -4.07 -9.88 4.66
CA ALA A 409 -2.81 -9.68 5.33
C ALA A 409 -3.01 -8.70 6.50
N THR A 410 -2.52 -9.08 7.68
CA THR A 410 -2.40 -8.14 8.81
C THR A 410 -1.32 -7.13 8.50
N THR A 411 -1.62 -5.84 8.66
CA THR A 411 -0.58 -4.83 8.51
C THR A 411 0.34 -4.78 9.72
N THR A 412 1.56 -4.27 9.53
CA THR A 412 2.44 -3.82 10.61
C THR A 412 2.69 -2.32 10.50
N PRO A 413 2.94 -1.62 11.62
CA PRO A 413 3.48 -0.26 11.60
C PRO A 413 4.63 -0.12 10.60
N LEU A 414 4.57 0.94 9.79
CA LEU A 414 5.53 1.22 8.73
C LEU A 414 6.44 2.39 9.13
N GLN A 415 7.69 2.35 8.71
CA GLN A 415 8.54 3.54 8.65
C GLN A 415 8.68 3.94 7.18
N LEU A 416 8.02 5.03 6.80
CA LEU A 416 7.76 5.34 5.40
C LEU A 416 9.02 5.83 4.67
N GLY A 417 9.87 6.63 5.32
CA GLY A 417 11.14 7.07 4.72
C GLY A 417 12.04 5.89 4.38
N PHE A 418 12.18 4.95 5.32
CA PHE A 418 12.89 3.69 5.10
C PHE A 418 12.23 2.82 4.00
N TRP A 419 10.90 2.71 3.99
CA TRP A 419 10.16 1.98 2.96
C TRP A 419 10.41 2.55 1.57
N LEU A 420 10.31 3.87 1.40
CA LEU A 420 10.59 4.56 0.14
C LEU A 420 12.02 4.30 -0.34
N GLN A 421 13.03 4.42 0.53
CA GLN A 421 14.42 4.11 0.14
C GLN A 421 14.60 2.64 -0.28
N ARG A 422 14.04 1.69 0.49
CA ARG A 422 14.10 0.25 0.21
C ARG A 422 13.44 -0.11 -1.13
N HIS A 423 12.41 0.63 -1.51
CA HIS A 423 11.64 0.47 -2.75
C HIS A 423 12.12 1.37 -3.90
N GLY A 424 13.38 1.82 -3.85
CA GLY A 424 14.08 2.41 -4.98
C GLY A 424 13.73 3.88 -5.29
N TYR A 425 13.01 4.56 -4.40
CA TYR A 425 12.80 6.00 -4.50
C TYR A 425 14.11 6.71 -4.14
N GLY A 426 14.63 7.54 -5.05
CA GLY A 426 15.84 8.33 -4.80
C GLY A 426 15.66 9.23 -3.57
N VAL A 427 16.73 9.49 -2.82
CA VAL A 427 16.65 10.17 -1.50
C VAL A 427 15.89 11.49 -1.54
N SER A 428 16.12 12.32 -2.56
CA SER A 428 15.37 13.57 -2.76
C SER A 428 13.87 13.31 -2.96
N GLN A 429 13.50 12.41 -3.87
CA GLN A 429 12.11 12.04 -4.13
C GLN A 429 11.44 11.44 -2.88
N ALA A 430 12.13 10.57 -2.16
CA ALA A 430 11.65 9.97 -0.91
C ALA A 430 11.43 11.04 0.17
N ALA A 431 12.35 12.00 0.31
CA ALA A 431 12.20 13.15 1.20
C ALA A 431 11.03 14.05 0.79
N ASP A 432 10.85 14.35 -0.50
CA ASP A 432 9.75 15.17 -1.01
C ASP A 432 8.39 14.51 -0.73
N ILE A 433 8.27 13.20 -0.97
CA ILE A 433 7.08 12.40 -0.65
C ILE A 433 6.81 12.42 0.86
N PHE A 434 7.83 12.16 1.67
CA PHE A 434 7.72 12.12 3.13
C PHE A 434 7.31 13.48 3.71
N ASN A 435 7.94 14.57 3.25
CA ASN A 435 7.61 15.93 3.64
C ASN A 435 6.19 16.31 3.17
N ALA A 436 5.78 15.91 1.96
CA ALA A 436 4.42 16.17 1.47
C ALA A 436 3.32 15.44 2.26
N LEU A 437 3.63 14.31 2.88
CA LEU A 437 2.72 13.54 3.73
C LEU A 437 2.71 14.00 5.20
N THR A 438 3.86 14.42 5.73
CA THR A 438 4.01 14.89 7.12
C THR A 438 3.59 16.34 7.34
N ASP A 439 3.56 17.16 6.28
CA ASP A 439 3.06 18.55 6.32
C ASP A 439 1.64 18.65 6.90
N THR A 440 1.55 19.22 8.10
CA THR A 440 0.32 19.38 8.89
C THR A 440 -0.67 20.38 8.29
N ASN A 441 -0.24 21.23 7.34
CA ASN A 441 -1.13 22.12 6.59
C ASN A 441 -1.93 21.36 5.53
N LYS A 442 -1.51 20.13 5.19
CA LYS A 442 -2.23 19.24 4.26
C LYS A 442 -3.13 18.28 5.03
N ARG A 443 -4.17 17.78 4.36
CA ARG A 443 -5.24 16.95 4.94
C ARG A 443 -4.79 15.60 5.54
N ILE A 444 -3.54 15.21 5.37
CA ILE A 444 -3.00 13.92 5.82
C ILE A 444 -2.35 14.07 7.19
N GLY A 445 -1.40 14.99 7.35
CA GLY A 445 -0.63 15.21 8.59
C GLY A 445 -0.13 13.90 9.18
N MET A 446 0.70 13.16 8.43
CA MET A 446 1.21 11.85 8.84
C MET A 446 1.94 11.93 10.19
N TYR A 447 1.79 10.89 11.00
CA TYR A 447 2.11 10.79 12.44
C TYR A 447 1.29 11.68 13.39
N HIS A 448 0.73 12.80 12.94
CA HIS A 448 -0.17 13.64 13.75
C HIS A 448 -1.63 13.17 13.72
N PHE A 449 -2.18 12.92 12.52
CA PHE A 449 -3.58 12.51 12.32
C PHE A 449 -3.73 11.12 11.69
N ALA A 450 -2.66 10.58 11.11
CA ALA A 450 -2.66 9.24 10.53
C ALA A 450 -1.28 8.57 10.67
N PHE A 451 -1.25 7.34 11.15
CA PHE A 451 -0.06 6.53 11.28
C PHE A 451 0.10 5.60 10.04
N PRO A 452 1.31 5.46 9.47
CA PRO A 452 1.54 4.59 8.32
C PRO A 452 1.70 3.12 8.70
N TYR A 453 1.14 2.25 7.88
CA TYR A 453 1.13 0.79 8.01
C TYR A 453 1.51 0.14 6.67
N VAL A 454 2.03 -1.09 6.70
CA VAL A 454 2.31 -1.89 5.50
C VAL A 454 1.75 -3.30 5.65
N ALA A 455 1.11 -3.82 4.60
CA ALA A 455 0.84 -5.24 4.45
C ALA A 455 1.94 -5.86 3.59
N GLU A 456 2.74 -6.73 4.18
CA GLU A 456 3.69 -7.61 3.48
C GLU A 456 3.09 -9.03 3.39
N PHE A 457 2.91 -9.59 2.19
CA PHE A 457 2.42 -10.96 2.01
C PHE A 457 3.00 -11.61 0.75
N SER A 458 3.08 -12.95 0.73
CA SER A 458 3.47 -13.70 -0.46
C SER A 458 2.28 -14.46 -1.06
N VAL A 459 2.19 -14.45 -2.39
CA VAL A 459 1.25 -15.30 -3.13
C VAL A 459 2.02 -16.48 -3.70
N GLN A 460 1.72 -17.67 -3.17
CA GLN A 460 2.20 -18.93 -3.72
C GLN A 460 1.44 -19.27 -5.02
N SER A 461 2.11 -19.92 -5.97
CA SER A 461 1.54 -20.42 -7.24
C SER A 461 0.73 -19.37 -8.03
N TRP A 462 1.41 -18.30 -8.48
CA TRP A 462 0.76 -17.25 -9.27
C TRP A 462 0.15 -17.80 -10.58
N PRO A 463 -1.12 -17.50 -10.89
CA PRO A 463 -1.82 -18.07 -12.04
C PRO A 463 -1.46 -17.34 -13.33
N TRP A 464 -0.29 -17.65 -13.91
CA TRP A 464 0.31 -17.05 -15.13
C TRP A 464 -0.49 -17.19 -16.45
N LYS A 465 -1.81 -17.44 -16.41
CA LYS A 465 -2.65 -17.62 -17.61
C LYS A 465 -3.24 -16.31 -18.15
N GLU A 466 -3.40 -15.29 -17.31
CA GLU A 466 -3.95 -13.98 -17.70
C GLU A 466 -3.13 -12.84 -17.08
N ASN A 467 -3.08 -11.69 -17.77
CA ASN A 467 -2.44 -10.47 -17.26
C ASN A 467 -3.26 -9.89 -16.10
N ALA A 468 -2.90 -10.28 -14.87
CA ALA A 468 -3.56 -9.87 -13.64
C ALA A 468 -2.78 -8.76 -12.91
N ALA A 469 -3.51 -7.97 -12.13
CA ALA A 469 -2.96 -7.09 -11.10
C ALA A 469 -3.54 -7.52 -9.74
N ILE A 470 -2.80 -7.25 -8.66
CA ILE A 470 -3.38 -7.25 -7.31
C ILE A 470 -4.18 -5.96 -7.14
N TYR A 471 -5.42 -6.08 -6.70
CA TYR A 471 -6.19 -4.98 -6.13
C TYR A 471 -6.29 -5.20 -4.63
N ALA A 472 -6.02 -4.17 -3.83
CA ALA A 472 -5.99 -4.26 -2.37
C ALA A 472 -6.78 -3.13 -1.71
N VAL A 473 -7.47 -3.47 -0.62
CA VAL A 473 -8.31 -2.57 0.20
C VAL A 473 -7.92 -2.76 1.66
N ALA A 474 -7.75 -1.67 2.41
CA ALA A 474 -7.56 -1.75 3.86
C ALA A 474 -8.89 -1.60 4.61
N VAL A 475 -8.99 -2.24 5.77
CA VAL A 475 -10.16 -2.22 6.63
C VAL A 475 -9.76 -1.84 8.05
N ASN A 476 -10.44 -0.84 8.60
CA ASN A 476 -10.36 -0.51 10.01
C ASN A 476 -11.10 -1.61 10.80
N MET A 477 -10.39 -2.30 11.69
CA MET A 477 -10.97 -3.45 12.42
C MET A 477 -11.94 -3.03 13.54
N VAL A 478 -11.88 -1.77 14.00
CA VAL A 478 -12.77 -1.23 15.03
C VAL A 478 -14.06 -0.67 14.42
N THR A 479 -13.94 0.13 13.36
CA THR A 479 -15.11 0.79 12.72
C THR A 479 -15.69 0.01 11.55
N GLY A 480 -14.99 -0.99 11.00
CA GLY A 480 -15.38 -1.68 9.77
C GLY A 480 -15.30 -0.81 8.51
N ALA A 481 -14.74 0.40 8.60
CA ALA A 481 -14.57 1.31 7.47
C ALA A 481 -13.57 0.72 6.45
N LEU A 482 -13.97 0.68 5.17
CA LEU A 482 -13.11 0.27 4.06
C LEU A 482 -12.34 1.48 3.51
N SER A 483 -11.21 1.24 2.84
CA SER A 483 -10.57 2.28 2.05
C SER A 483 -11.46 2.73 0.89
N PRO A 484 -11.54 4.04 0.58
CA PRO A 484 -12.49 4.53 -0.43
C PRO A 484 -12.24 3.98 -1.83
N GLU A 485 -10.97 3.84 -2.19
CA GLU A 485 -10.55 3.21 -3.44
C GLU A 485 -9.59 2.06 -3.11
N PRO A 486 -9.58 0.98 -3.91
CA PRO A 486 -8.55 -0.03 -3.85
C PRO A 486 -7.31 0.44 -4.62
N VAL A 487 -6.12 0.16 -4.07
CA VAL A 487 -4.86 0.34 -4.80
C VAL A 487 -4.65 -0.85 -5.75
N SER A 488 -4.15 -0.60 -6.96
CA SER A 488 -3.71 -1.66 -7.87
C SER A 488 -2.19 -1.75 -7.92
N SER A 489 -1.63 -2.96 -7.93
CA SER A 489 -0.26 -3.18 -8.39
C SER A 489 -0.13 -2.84 -9.88
N ASP A 490 1.11 -2.78 -10.36
CA ASP A 490 1.37 -2.87 -11.79
C ASP A 490 0.95 -4.24 -12.35
N VAL A 491 0.85 -4.31 -13.68
CA VAL A 491 0.47 -5.54 -14.39
C VAL A 491 1.60 -6.55 -14.22
N LEU A 492 1.28 -7.68 -13.57
CA LEU A 492 2.15 -8.83 -13.55
C LEU A 492 2.01 -9.58 -14.88
N LEU A 493 2.80 -9.13 -15.86
CA LEU A 493 3.02 -9.87 -17.10
C LEU A 493 3.79 -11.14 -16.77
N ARG A 494 3.41 -12.24 -17.40
CA ARG A 494 4.19 -13.48 -17.40
C ARG A 494 5.52 -13.21 -18.12
N PHE A 495 6.56 -12.95 -17.35
CA PHE A 495 7.93 -13.12 -17.82
C PHE A 495 8.17 -14.63 -17.89
N ASP A 496 8.58 -15.19 -19.04
CA ASP A 496 8.79 -16.64 -19.21
C ASP A 496 10.07 -17.17 -18.53
N GLY A 497 10.38 -16.63 -17.35
CA GLY A 497 11.10 -17.32 -16.28
C GLY A 497 12.59 -17.55 -16.47
N LYS A 498 13.22 -16.95 -17.49
CA LYS A 498 14.66 -17.06 -17.70
C LYS A 498 15.27 -15.69 -17.99
N CYS A 499 16.00 -15.16 -17.01
CA CYS A 499 17.16 -14.33 -17.34
C CYS A 499 18.04 -15.12 -18.33
N GLY A 500 18.74 -14.45 -19.26
CA GLY A 500 19.63 -15.16 -20.18
C GLY A 500 20.65 -16.04 -19.44
N PRO A 501 21.10 -17.15 -20.05
CA PRO A 501 22.05 -18.05 -19.40
C PRO A 501 23.27 -17.31 -18.83
N HIS A 502 23.73 -17.79 -17.67
CA HIS A 502 24.83 -17.23 -16.86
C HIS A 502 24.56 -15.86 -16.18
N CYS A 503 23.38 -15.28 -16.37
CA CYS A 503 22.91 -14.14 -15.61
C CYS A 503 22.49 -14.53 -14.19
N THR A 504 23.08 -13.90 -13.18
CA THR A 504 22.70 -14.06 -11.76
C THR A 504 21.59 -13.11 -11.35
N ARG A 505 21.44 -11.95 -12.04
CA ARG A 505 20.40 -10.95 -11.72
C ARG A 505 19.94 -10.19 -12.97
N CYS A 506 18.65 -10.25 -13.30
CA CYS A 506 18.06 -9.47 -14.41
C CYS A 506 16.88 -8.58 -13.97
N SER A 507 16.54 -7.60 -14.81
CA SER A 507 15.44 -6.66 -14.59
C SER A 507 14.07 -7.25 -14.95
N HIS A 508 12.98 -6.55 -14.59
CA HIS A 508 11.61 -6.88 -15.02
C HIS A 508 11.39 -6.79 -16.55
N GLN A 509 12.37 -6.30 -17.31
CA GLN A 509 12.39 -6.27 -18.78
C GLN A 509 13.33 -7.35 -19.37
N GLY A 510 13.95 -8.20 -18.52
CA GLY A 510 14.83 -9.30 -18.93
C GLY A 510 16.29 -8.92 -19.19
N ILE A 511 16.65 -7.65 -19.02
CA ILE A 511 18.03 -7.15 -19.21
C ILE A 511 18.89 -7.65 -18.04
N CYS A 512 20.03 -8.28 -18.33
CA CYS A 512 20.93 -8.78 -17.32
C CYS A 512 21.78 -7.66 -16.71
N ARG A 513 21.97 -7.68 -15.39
CA ARG A 513 22.75 -6.69 -14.64
C ARG A 513 23.97 -7.28 -13.92
N GLU A 514 23.88 -8.54 -13.51
CA GLU A 514 24.98 -9.27 -12.87
C GLU A 514 25.12 -10.64 -13.52
N CYS A 515 26.36 -11.04 -13.78
CA CYS A 515 26.73 -12.34 -14.32
C CYS A 515 27.52 -13.13 -13.27
N LYS A 516 27.51 -14.46 -13.40
CA LYS A 516 28.37 -15.32 -12.56
C LYS A 516 29.85 -15.01 -12.85
N ALA A 517 30.71 -15.10 -11.83
CA ALA A 517 32.17 -14.91 -11.99
C ALA A 517 32.72 -15.73 -13.17
N GLY A 518 33.60 -15.12 -13.97
CA GLY A 518 34.01 -15.63 -15.27
C GLY A 518 33.00 -15.40 -16.42
N TYR A 519 32.05 -14.47 -16.29
CA TYR A 519 31.14 -14.02 -17.36
C TYR A 519 30.87 -12.50 -17.27
N ARG A 520 30.63 -11.83 -18.41
CA ARG A 520 30.27 -10.40 -18.52
C ARG A 520 28.89 -10.18 -19.16
N PRO A 521 28.17 -9.08 -18.87
CA PRO A 521 26.80 -8.85 -19.35
C PRO A 521 26.75 -8.29 -20.78
N GLU A 522 25.84 -8.82 -21.60
CA GLU A 522 25.56 -8.34 -22.95
C GLU A 522 24.04 -8.38 -23.20
N GLY A 523 23.38 -7.24 -22.97
CA GLY A 523 21.92 -7.09 -23.11
C GLY A 523 21.12 -7.98 -22.16
N THR A 524 20.48 -9.02 -22.69
CA THR A 524 19.67 -9.98 -21.90
C THR A 524 20.44 -11.24 -21.49
N THR A 525 21.70 -11.38 -21.93
CA THR A 525 22.54 -12.59 -21.77
C THR A 525 23.88 -12.28 -21.13
N CYS A 526 24.59 -13.30 -20.64
CA CYS A 526 25.96 -13.20 -20.17
C CYS A 526 26.90 -14.08 -21.01
N VAL A 527 28.08 -13.56 -21.34
CA VAL A 527 29.10 -14.23 -22.17
C VAL A 527 30.38 -14.50 -21.36
N PRO A 528 31.03 -15.66 -21.51
CA PRO A 528 32.15 -16.06 -20.65
C PRO A 528 33.44 -15.26 -20.86
N CYS A 529 34.24 -15.17 -19.79
CA CYS A 529 35.61 -14.66 -19.76
C CYS A 529 36.64 -15.73 -20.20
N GLY A 530 37.89 -15.30 -20.40
CA GLY A 530 39.02 -16.21 -20.67
C GLY A 530 39.38 -17.15 -19.50
N PRO A 531 40.17 -18.22 -19.75
CA PRO A 531 40.57 -19.20 -18.73
C PRO A 531 41.54 -18.61 -17.71
N GLY A 532 41.47 -19.08 -16.46
CA GLY A 532 42.26 -18.56 -15.32
C GLY A 532 41.76 -17.21 -14.76
N CYS A 533 40.82 -16.58 -15.44
CA CYS A 533 40.38 -15.22 -15.15
C CYS A 533 39.27 -15.13 -14.11
N GLN A 534 39.41 -14.24 -13.13
CA GLN A 534 38.34 -13.97 -12.15
C GLN A 534 37.38 -12.86 -12.60
N LYS A 535 37.88 -11.82 -13.28
CA LYS A 535 37.10 -10.71 -13.86
C LYS A 535 37.63 -10.34 -15.26
N CYS A 536 36.73 -10.29 -16.24
CA CYS A 536 36.99 -9.70 -17.56
C CYS A 536 36.09 -8.49 -17.78
N ASP A 537 36.56 -7.53 -18.57
CA ASP A 537 35.92 -6.23 -18.70
C ASP A 537 34.65 -6.27 -19.58
N ALA A 538 33.67 -5.42 -19.29
CA ALA A 538 32.36 -5.40 -19.94
C ALA A 538 32.40 -4.73 -21.32
N ASP A 539 33.14 -3.63 -21.44
CA ASP A 539 33.14 -2.73 -22.61
C ASP A 539 34.26 -3.03 -23.62
N ALA A 540 35.20 -3.92 -23.27
CA ALA A 540 36.28 -4.33 -24.16
C ALA A 540 35.77 -5.26 -25.27
N VAL A 541 36.14 -4.96 -26.52
CA VAL A 541 35.80 -5.78 -27.71
C VAL A 541 36.58 -7.11 -27.71
N SER A 542 37.66 -7.20 -26.92
CA SER A 542 38.45 -8.39 -26.59
C SER A 542 38.27 -8.78 -25.12
N ALA A 543 38.16 -10.08 -24.83
CA ALA A 543 37.87 -10.60 -23.49
C ALA A 543 39.14 -10.71 -22.59
N GLU A 544 39.79 -9.58 -22.34
CA GLU A 544 41.01 -9.48 -21.53
C GLU A 544 40.72 -9.64 -20.03
N CYS A 545 41.71 -10.18 -19.29
CA CYS A 545 41.61 -10.43 -17.86
C CYS A 545 42.35 -9.38 -17.03
N SER A 546 41.68 -8.83 -16.01
CA SER A 546 42.28 -7.84 -15.11
C SER A 546 42.72 -8.39 -13.74
N GLU A 547 42.27 -9.59 -13.38
CA GLU A 547 42.51 -10.17 -12.05
C GLU A 547 42.60 -11.70 -12.11
N CYS A 548 43.76 -12.22 -11.72
CA CYS A 548 44.01 -13.64 -11.52
C CYS A 548 43.56 -14.08 -10.12
N GLN A 549 43.18 -15.35 -9.98
CA GLN A 549 42.79 -15.90 -8.67
C GLN A 549 44.02 -16.01 -7.76
N ALA A 550 43.85 -15.79 -6.44
CA ALA A 550 44.96 -15.88 -5.49
C ALA A 550 45.70 -17.23 -5.59
N GLY A 551 47.02 -17.17 -5.54
CA GLY A 551 47.88 -18.30 -5.91
C GLY A 551 48.14 -18.42 -7.42
N PHE A 552 47.67 -17.45 -8.24
CA PHE A 552 48.06 -17.21 -9.63
C PHE A 552 48.43 -15.74 -9.86
N GLY A 553 49.61 -15.49 -10.45
CA GLY A 553 50.05 -14.21 -11.00
C GLY A 553 49.75 -14.06 -12.49
N LEU A 554 49.96 -12.86 -13.07
CA LEU A 554 49.78 -12.61 -14.50
C LEU A 554 51.00 -13.03 -15.32
N SER A 555 50.75 -13.58 -16.51
CA SER A 555 51.77 -13.86 -17.54
C SER A 555 52.01 -12.61 -18.39
N SER A 556 53.27 -12.26 -18.61
CA SER A 556 53.71 -10.99 -19.23
C SER A 556 53.54 -10.89 -20.76
N ASP A 557 52.93 -11.90 -21.38
CA ASP A 557 52.82 -12.17 -22.82
C ASP A 557 52.01 -11.11 -23.62
N GLY A 558 51.46 -10.08 -22.97
CA GLY A 558 50.60 -9.07 -23.58
C GLY A 558 49.18 -9.55 -23.95
N LEU A 559 48.80 -10.77 -23.58
CA LEU A 559 47.49 -11.39 -23.88
C LEU A 559 46.58 -11.58 -22.66
N GLY A 560 47.01 -11.19 -21.46
CA GLY A 560 46.18 -11.20 -20.24
C GLY A 560 45.80 -12.60 -19.71
N LEU A 561 46.79 -13.47 -19.51
CA LEU A 561 46.63 -14.86 -19.02
C LEU A 561 47.26 -15.04 -17.61
N CYS A 562 46.86 -16.07 -16.85
CA CYS A 562 47.21 -16.27 -15.42
C CYS A 562 47.92 -17.61 -15.10
N LEU A 563 48.92 -17.64 -14.18
CA LEU A 563 49.83 -18.77 -13.85
C LEU A 563 50.23 -18.86 -12.34
N PRO A 564 50.52 -20.02 -11.71
CA PRO A 564 50.53 -20.22 -10.23
C PRO A 564 51.81 -19.94 -9.36
N CYS A 565 51.62 -19.78 -8.02
CA CYS A 565 52.61 -19.46 -6.94
C CYS A 565 53.05 -20.65 -6.02
N ALA A 566 54.14 -20.51 -5.22
CA ALA A 566 54.75 -21.62 -4.44
C ALA A 566 54.80 -21.58 -2.88
N ALA A 567 54.45 -20.49 -2.16
CA ALA A 567 54.48 -20.47 -0.67
C ALA A 567 53.31 -19.70 -0.03
N SER A 568 52.90 -20.06 1.20
CA SER A 568 51.56 -19.74 1.76
C SER A 568 51.45 -18.52 2.69
N ASP A 569 52.42 -18.30 3.60
CA ASP A 569 52.50 -17.05 4.38
C ASP A 569 53.22 -15.96 3.59
N CYS A 570 53.38 -16.20 2.28
CA CYS A 570 53.96 -15.26 1.36
C CYS A 570 52.95 -14.23 0.88
N LYS A 571 53.38 -12.97 0.83
CA LYS A 571 52.55 -11.87 0.36
C LYS A 571 52.51 -11.73 -1.17
N ASP A 572 53.52 -12.19 -1.90
CA ASP A 572 53.65 -12.03 -3.36
C ASP A 572 54.49 -13.15 -4.01
N CYS A 573 54.31 -13.40 -5.31
CA CYS A 573 55.03 -14.41 -6.09
C CYS A 573 55.26 -14.04 -7.58
N ASN A 574 54.80 -12.89 -8.08
CA ASN A 574 54.74 -12.61 -9.52
C ASN A 574 56.13 -12.72 -10.21
N GLU A 575 56.17 -13.18 -11.48
CA GLU A 575 57.41 -13.06 -12.27
C GLU A 575 57.62 -11.60 -12.67
N ASP A 576 58.52 -10.92 -11.97
CA ASP A 576 58.98 -9.58 -12.36
C ASP A 576 59.56 -9.62 -13.78
N ALA A 577 59.04 -8.74 -14.65
CA ALA A 577 59.26 -8.81 -16.10
C ALA A 577 60.72 -8.59 -16.56
N GLU A 578 61.62 -8.20 -15.66
CA GLU A 578 62.99 -7.78 -15.98
C GLU A 578 63.96 -8.96 -16.20
N ASP A 579 63.75 -10.12 -15.56
CA ASP A 579 64.63 -11.30 -15.75
C ASP A 579 64.24 -12.20 -16.95
N ALA A 580 63.11 -11.88 -17.61
CA ALA A 580 62.58 -12.63 -18.74
C ALA A 580 63.46 -12.54 -20.01
N ASP A 581 64.18 -11.43 -20.21
CA ASP A 581 64.90 -11.13 -21.47
C ASP A 581 66.23 -11.90 -21.62
N SER A 582 66.57 -12.77 -20.65
CA SER A 582 67.81 -13.57 -20.66
C SER A 582 67.64 -15.04 -21.06
N ARG A 583 66.41 -15.52 -21.31
CA ARG A 583 66.15 -16.90 -21.76
C ARG A 583 65.39 -16.98 -23.10
N PRO A 584 66.01 -17.51 -24.18
CA PRO A 584 65.37 -17.66 -25.48
C PRO A 584 64.06 -18.46 -25.42
N ALA A 585 63.01 -17.96 -26.08
CA ALA A 585 61.64 -18.46 -26.03
C ALA A 585 61.37 -19.79 -26.78
N HIS A 586 62.24 -20.79 -26.64
CA HIS A 586 61.97 -22.15 -27.11
C HIS A 586 62.03 -23.15 -25.94
N GLU A 587 60.92 -23.88 -25.78
CA GLU A 587 60.66 -24.91 -24.75
C GLU A 587 60.40 -24.38 -23.31
N ALA A 588 59.24 -23.75 -23.12
CA ALA A 588 58.63 -23.58 -21.81
C ALA A 588 57.43 -24.53 -21.63
N THR A 589 57.60 -25.56 -20.81
CA THR A 589 56.49 -26.40 -20.29
C THR A 589 56.62 -26.53 -18.78
N THR A 590 55.72 -25.83 -18.05
CA THR A 590 55.49 -25.77 -16.58
C THR A 590 56.41 -24.83 -15.75
N ARG A 591 55.82 -23.99 -14.88
CA ARG A 591 56.43 -22.95 -14.00
C ARG A 591 55.59 -22.73 -12.71
N GLU A 592 56.25 -22.45 -11.57
CA GLU A 592 55.73 -22.04 -10.22
C GLU A 592 56.79 -21.15 -9.50
N LEU A 593 56.43 -20.33 -8.48
CA LEU A 593 57.20 -19.12 -8.07
C LEU A 593 57.39 -18.84 -6.53
N PRO A 594 58.60 -18.44 -6.04
CA PRO A 594 59.01 -18.39 -4.60
C PRO A 594 58.73 -17.06 -3.81
N CYS A 595 59.19 -16.97 -2.54
CA CYS A 595 58.77 -15.95 -1.55
C CYS A 595 59.86 -15.02 -0.96
N HIS A 596 59.50 -13.79 -0.56
CA HIS A 596 60.44 -12.72 -0.21
C HIS A 596 60.21 -11.84 1.05
N ASP A 597 59.02 -11.75 1.69
CA ASP A 597 58.80 -10.71 2.75
C ASP A 597 57.81 -11.10 3.89
N CYS A 598 57.92 -10.42 5.04
CA CYS A 598 57.26 -10.70 6.33
C CYS A 598 56.53 -9.48 6.94
N VAL A 599 55.74 -9.72 8.00
CA VAL A 599 54.84 -8.70 8.61
C VAL A 599 55.53 -7.93 9.76
N GLU A 600 55.15 -6.65 9.95
CA GLU A 600 55.75 -5.72 10.91
C GLU A 600 55.55 -6.08 12.40
N GLY A 601 56.43 -5.56 13.25
CA GLY A 601 56.50 -5.90 14.69
C GLY A 601 57.23 -7.23 14.96
N TYR A 602 57.58 -7.95 13.90
CA TYR A 602 58.34 -9.19 13.87
C TYR A 602 59.59 -9.00 12.98
N GLY A 603 60.62 -9.82 13.19
CA GLY A 603 61.91 -9.80 12.50
C GLY A 603 62.27 -11.17 11.92
N LEU A 604 62.96 -11.19 10.79
CA LEU A 604 63.19 -12.37 9.95
C LEU A 604 64.26 -13.33 10.51
N ALA A 605 63.95 -14.62 10.51
CA ALA A 605 64.83 -15.75 10.76
C ALA A 605 65.41 -16.29 9.44
N THR A 606 66.55 -16.97 9.55
CA THR A 606 67.44 -17.30 8.43
C THR A 606 66.92 -18.34 7.43
N ASP A 607 65.72 -18.90 7.64
CA ASP A 607 65.06 -19.88 6.78
C ASP A 607 63.82 -19.34 6.05
N GLY A 608 63.39 -18.11 6.35
CA GLY A 608 62.18 -17.47 5.78
C GLY A 608 60.98 -17.33 6.74
N SER A 609 61.18 -17.24 8.07
CA SER A 609 60.12 -17.15 9.13
C SER A 609 60.38 -16.00 10.18
N CYS A 610 59.52 -15.58 11.14
CA CYS A 610 59.63 -14.22 11.83
C CYS A 610 59.22 -14.01 13.38
N PHE A 611 59.82 -13.05 14.20
CA PHE A 611 59.69 -12.80 15.72
C PHE A 611 59.91 -11.34 16.40
N PRO A 612 59.45 -10.96 17.65
CA PRO A 612 59.25 -9.52 18.19
C PRO A 612 60.11 -8.86 19.38
N CYS A 613 59.74 -7.66 19.98
CA CYS A 613 60.62 -6.59 20.66
C CYS A 613 60.31 -5.91 22.07
N GLN A 614 61.26 -5.15 22.73
CA GLN A 614 61.18 -4.61 24.15
C GLN A 614 61.39 -3.09 24.60
N GLN A 615 62.20 -2.18 24.00
CA GLN A 615 62.63 -0.91 24.69
C GLN A 615 61.65 0.30 24.57
N LYS A 616 61.69 1.30 25.49
CA LYS A 616 60.79 2.49 25.41
C LYS A 616 61.17 3.41 24.24
N ASN A 617 60.16 3.82 23.47
CA ASN A 617 60.26 4.57 22.24
C ASN A 617 61.04 3.81 21.15
N CYS A 618 60.64 2.56 20.86
CA CYS A 618 61.36 1.66 19.95
C CYS A 618 60.45 0.88 18.97
N ARG A 619 60.79 0.83 17.68
CA ARG A 619 59.99 0.22 16.60
C ARG A 619 60.49 -1.15 16.11
N ARG A 620 61.82 -1.35 16.04
CA ARG A 620 62.44 -2.64 15.75
C ARG A 620 63.56 -2.90 16.76
N CYS A 621 63.79 -4.17 17.00
CA CYS A 621 64.78 -4.70 17.91
C CYS A 621 65.68 -5.68 17.20
N ASP A 622 66.83 -5.92 17.81
CA ASP A 622 67.51 -7.19 17.75
C ASP A 622 67.73 -7.61 19.20
N GLU A 623 67.07 -8.70 19.60
CA GLU A 623 66.90 -9.11 21.00
C GLU A 623 66.37 -7.96 21.90
N ASP A 624 67.12 -7.57 22.94
CA ASP A 624 66.75 -6.52 23.90
C ASP A 624 67.28 -5.13 23.54
N ARG A 625 68.07 -4.99 22.46
CA ARG A 625 68.58 -3.69 22.01
C ARG A 625 67.59 -3.05 21.05
N CYS A 626 67.22 -1.80 21.32
CA CYS A 626 66.52 -1.03 20.31
C CYS A 626 67.43 -0.76 19.12
N THR A 627 67.03 -1.21 17.93
CA THR A 627 67.73 -0.91 16.68
C THR A 627 67.12 0.28 15.94
N VAL A 628 65.89 0.70 16.28
CA VAL A 628 65.19 1.85 15.68
C VAL A 628 64.30 2.57 16.70
N CYS A 629 64.63 3.82 17.08
CA CYS A 629 63.80 4.67 17.95
C CYS A 629 62.48 5.11 17.28
N GLU A 630 61.51 5.58 18.07
CA GLU A 630 60.33 6.32 17.60
C GLU A 630 60.69 7.72 17.05
N SER A 631 59.83 8.24 16.17
CA SER A 631 59.95 9.57 15.54
C SER A 631 60.09 10.70 16.58
N GLY A 632 60.97 11.66 16.30
CA GLY A 632 61.26 12.84 17.10
C GLY A 632 62.55 12.78 17.91
N PHE A 633 63.20 11.61 17.97
CA PHE A 633 64.33 11.36 18.87
C PHE A 633 65.44 10.51 18.21
N ALA A 634 66.69 10.94 18.40
CA ALA A 634 67.91 10.24 18.02
C ALA A 634 68.34 9.20 19.05
N LEU A 635 68.76 8.03 18.58
CA LEU A 635 69.44 7.02 19.40
C LEU A 635 70.81 7.55 19.87
N VAL A 636 70.89 7.97 21.13
CA VAL A 636 72.11 8.38 21.81
C VAL A 636 72.62 7.23 22.70
N GLU A 637 73.86 6.81 22.46
CA GLU A 637 74.55 5.83 23.31
C GLU A 637 75.20 6.56 24.51
N ASP A 638 74.74 6.29 25.72
CA ASP A 638 75.31 6.82 26.96
C ASP A 638 75.90 5.66 27.79
N GLY A 639 77.01 5.10 27.28
CA GLY A 639 77.65 3.90 27.80
C GLY A 639 77.02 2.61 27.27
N ASN A 640 76.68 1.67 28.18
CA ASN A 640 76.09 0.38 27.81
C ASN A 640 74.57 0.44 27.53
N ALA A 641 73.96 1.64 27.54
CA ALA A 641 72.54 1.83 27.33
C ALA A 641 72.29 2.79 26.16
N THR A 642 71.44 2.38 25.23
CA THR A 642 70.81 3.24 24.23
C THR A 642 69.65 4.00 24.86
N ARG A 643 69.59 5.32 24.66
CA ARG A 643 68.39 6.16 24.94
C ARG A 643 68.07 7.04 23.75
N CYS A 644 66.84 7.55 23.63
CA CYS A 644 66.48 8.44 22.52
C CYS A 644 66.38 9.92 22.99
N ASP A 645 67.22 10.84 22.47
CA ASP A 645 67.25 12.29 22.80
C ASP A 645 66.71 13.16 21.63
N ALA A 646 66.21 14.37 21.89
CA ALA A 646 65.39 15.14 20.92
C ALA A 646 66.16 15.87 19.79
N CYS A 647 65.47 16.08 18.65
CA CYS A 647 66.01 16.68 17.42
C CYS A 647 65.89 18.23 17.31
N GLY A 648 66.45 18.82 16.25
CA GLY A 648 66.51 20.27 16.00
C GLY A 648 65.18 20.98 15.65
N GLU A 649 65.21 22.29 15.45
CA GLU A 649 63.99 23.05 15.10
C GLU A 649 63.41 22.61 13.74
N ALA A 650 62.08 22.47 13.70
CA ALA A 650 61.32 21.89 12.59
C ALA A 650 61.80 20.47 12.18
N CYS A 651 62.33 19.68 13.11
CA CYS A 651 62.74 18.30 12.84
C CYS A 651 61.71 17.24 13.29
N LEU A 652 61.67 16.10 12.57
CA LEU A 652 60.85 14.92 12.80
C LEU A 652 61.68 13.65 13.12
N TRP A 653 62.89 13.50 12.58
CA TRP A 653 63.83 12.44 13.00
C TRP A 653 65.28 12.90 12.86
N CYS A 654 66.17 12.32 13.66
CA CYS A 654 67.60 12.61 13.62
C CYS A 654 68.40 11.42 14.15
N GLU A 655 69.64 11.26 13.70
CA GLU A 655 70.64 10.36 14.29
C GLU A 655 71.47 11.08 15.37
N LYS A 656 71.53 12.42 15.31
CA LYS A 656 72.32 13.25 16.25
C LYS A 656 71.53 14.48 16.73
N PRO A 657 71.48 14.77 18.04
CA PRO A 657 70.71 15.89 18.56
C PRO A 657 71.23 17.23 18.01
N GLY A 658 70.31 18.05 17.48
CA GLY A 658 70.60 19.36 16.88
C GLY A 658 70.95 19.35 15.38
N ILE A 659 71.19 18.18 14.79
CA ILE A 659 71.19 17.96 13.33
C ILE A 659 69.87 17.26 12.99
N CYS A 660 69.29 17.56 11.84
CA CYS A 660 68.04 16.94 11.42
C CYS A 660 68.25 16.01 10.23
N ASP A 661 67.79 14.77 10.33
CA ASP A 661 67.85 13.76 9.27
C ASP A 661 66.51 13.65 8.52
N GLU A 662 65.41 14.06 9.17
CA GLU A 662 64.08 14.11 8.57
C GLU A 662 63.33 15.34 9.10
N CYS A 663 63.02 16.30 8.23
CA CYS A 663 62.32 17.54 8.61
C CYS A 663 60.81 17.36 8.75
N ARG A 664 60.21 18.15 9.65
CA ARG A 664 58.75 18.30 9.82
C ARG A 664 58.11 18.85 8.54
N ASP A 665 56.90 18.37 8.27
CA ASP A 665 56.01 18.90 7.24
C ASP A 665 56.03 20.44 7.15
N GLY A 666 56.20 20.92 5.93
CA GLY A 666 56.44 22.31 5.53
C GLY A 666 57.92 22.61 5.28
N TYR A 667 58.85 21.69 5.59
CA TYR A 667 60.30 21.92 5.52
C TYR A 667 61.07 20.73 4.92
N ALA A 668 62.30 20.99 4.46
CA ALA A 668 63.25 20.01 3.93
C ALA A 668 64.67 20.28 4.43
N GLU A 669 65.46 19.22 4.53
CA GLU A 669 66.85 19.28 4.96
C GLU A 669 67.72 20.06 3.95
N GLN A 670 68.59 20.91 4.49
CA GLN A 670 69.65 21.61 3.78
C GLN A 670 70.98 20.88 4.00
N ALA A 671 71.99 21.15 3.16
CA ALA A 671 73.31 20.52 3.26
C ALA A 671 74.13 20.86 4.54
N ASP A 672 73.58 21.71 5.42
CA ASP A 672 74.10 22.03 6.75
C ASP A 672 73.32 21.34 7.89
N GLY A 673 72.40 20.41 7.57
CA GLY A 673 71.60 19.66 8.53
C GLY A 673 70.43 20.43 9.15
N HIS A 674 70.07 21.59 8.58
CA HIS A 674 68.97 22.44 9.05
C HIS A 674 67.76 22.39 8.11
N CYS A 675 66.56 22.58 8.66
CA CYS A 675 65.30 22.50 7.89
C CYS A 675 64.90 23.84 7.28
N LYS A 676 64.85 23.94 5.94
CA LYS A 676 64.36 25.11 5.16
C LYS A 676 62.92 24.87 4.68
N PRO A 677 62.03 25.88 4.69
CA PRO A 677 60.66 25.72 4.21
C PRO A 677 60.54 25.32 2.73
N CYS A 678 59.46 24.60 2.41
CA CYS A 678 59.08 24.17 1.07
C CYS A 678 58.64 25.32 0.16
N GLY A 679 58.56 25.03 -1.15
CA GLY A 679 57.95 25.93 -2.14
C GLY A 679 56.43 26.08 -1.98
N ASP A 680 55.85 27.01 -2.72
CA ASP A 680 54.43 27.38 -2.59
C ASP A 680 53.48 26.16 -2.71
N PHE A 681 52.49 26.11 -1.80
CA PHE A 681 51.48 25.04 -1.68
C PHE A 681 52.05 23.62 -1.45
N CYS A 682 53.27 23.53 -0.93
CA CYS A 682 53.92 22.27 -0.58
C CYS A 682 54.04 22.07 0.94
N ILE A 683 53.58 20.90 1.40
CA ILE A 683 53.64 20.37 2.76
C ILE A 683 54.80 19.37 2.92
N ARG A 684 55.30 18.68 1.88
CA ARG A 684 56.49 17.80 2.00
C ARG A 684 57.45 17.98 0.83
N CYS A 685 58.70 18.34 1.12
CA CYS A 685 59.72 18.68 0.11
C CYS A 685 61.11 18.11 0.39
N GLN A 686 61.21 17.12 1.30
CA GLN A 686 62.45 16.58 1.84
C GLN A 686 63.44 16.18 0.73
N ASN A 687 62.99 15.50 -0.32
CA ASN A 687 63.85 15.01 -1.41
C ASN A 687 64.30 16.11 -2.39
N ARG A 688 63.84 17.35 -2.23
CA ARG A 688 64.06 18.46 -3.16
C ARG A 688 64.83 19.64 -2.55
N GLN A 689 65.36 19.50 -1.32
CA GLN A 689 66.16 20.52 -0.63
C GLN A 689 65.43 21.89 -0.53
N GLY A 690 64.10 21.85 -0.45
CA GLY A 690 63.20 23.00 -0.32
C GLY A 690 62.81 23.71 -1.64
N ASP A 691 63.32 23.29 -2.80
CA ASP A 691 63.12 23.98 -4.09
C ASP A 691 62.04 23.32 -5.02
N GLY A 692 61.30 22.34 -4.50
CA GLY A 692 60.18 21.65 -5.15
C GLY A 692 59.47 20.72 -4.16
N CYS A 693 58.36 20.11 -4.54
CA CYS A 693 57.57 19.24 -3.66
C CYS A 693 57.80 17.74 -3.92
N ASP A 694 57.51 16.92 -2.91
CA ASP A 694 57.42 15.46 -2.98
C ASP A 694 56.02 15.02 -3.44
N THR A 695 55.91 13.78 -3.94
CA THR A 695 54.61 13.13 -4.22
C THR A 695 53.82 12.91 -2.93
N GLY A 696 52.52 13.19 -2.93
CA GLY A 696 51.70 13.26 -1.71
C GLY A 696 52.02 14.49 -0.85
N GLY A 697 52.89 15.38 -1.31
CA GLY A 697 53.39 16.52 -0.54
C GLY A 697 52.60 17.80 -0.74
N CYS A 698 51.65 17.88 -1.68
CA CYS A 698 50.94 19.12 -1.97
C CYS A 698 49.81 19.42 -0.96
N GLN A 699 49.49 20.71 -0.81
CA GLN A 699 48.35 21.16 -0.01
C GLN A 699 47.02 20.71 -0.65
N SER A 700 46.02 20.39 0.18
CA SER A 700 44.70 19.93 -0.30
C SER A 700 44.11 20.84 -1.38
N GLY A 701 43.67 20.23 -2.48
CA GLY A 701 43.24 20.88 -3.72
C GLY A 701 44.36 21.12 -4.74
N TYR A 702 45.59 20.72 -4.44
CA TYR A 702 46.74 20.77 -5.35
C TYR A 702 47.37 19.39 -5.50
N GLY A 703 47.98 19.15 -6.65
CA GLY A 703 48.76 17.95 -6.96
C GLY A 703 50.05 18.27 -7.68
N LEU A 704 50.98 17.33 -7.64
CA LEU A 704 52.31 17.47 -8.19
C LEU A 704 52.30 17.57 -9.73
N GLN A 705 52.79 18.69 -10.29
CA GLN A 705 52.98 18.83 -11.73
C GLN A 705 54.43 19.14 -12.10
N GLY A 706 54.85 18.65 -13.28
CA GLY A 706 56.12 19.01 -13.92
C GLY A 706 57.04 17.84 -14.31
N TRP A 707 56.61 16.59 -14.19
CA TRP A 707 57.50 15.43 -14.34
C TRP A 707 57.93 15.09 -15.78
N GLN A 708 57.33 15.71 -16.81
CA GLN A 708 57.57 15.33 -18.21
C GLN A 708 58.26 16.42 -19.03
N ASN A 709 59.47 16.08 -19.50
CA ASN A 709 60.13 16.60 -20.72
C ASN A 709 60.73 18.03 -20.70
N ALA A 710 61.28 18.48 -19.58
CA ALA A 710 62.26 19.58 -19.58
C ALA A 710 63.68 19.05 -19.34
N LEU A 711 64.58 19.22 -20.32
CA LEU A 711 66.00 18.80 -20.26
C LEU A 711 66.85 19.56 -19.22
N TRP A 712 66.22 20.42 -18.42
CA TRP A 712 66.83 21.32 -17.45
C TRP A 712 65.98 21.30 -16.17
N LYS A 713 66.41 20.50 -15.18
CA LYS A 713 65.84 20.35 -13.81
C LYS A 713 64.39 20.86 -13.63
N PRO A 714 63.37 20.05 -13.96
CA PRO A 714 61.99 20.41 -13.62
C PRO A 714 61.84 20.52 -12.10
N ARG A 715 61.42 21.70 -11.63
CA ARG A 715 60.90 21.86 -10.27
C ARG A 715 59.53 21.19 -10.22
N SER A 716 59.33 20.28 -9.28
CA SER A 716 58.02 19.70 -8.99
C SER A 716 57.19 20.76 -8.26
N ILE A 717 56.23 21.36 -8.98
CA ILE A 717 55.41 22.48 -8.50
C ILE A 717 54.00 21.94 -8.25
N CYS A 718 53.48 22.17 -7.05
CA CYS A 718 52.09 21.90 -6.73
C CYS A 718 51.19 22.84 -7.57
N LYS A 719 50.31 22.25 -8.38
CA LYS A 719 49.32 22.99 -9.17
C LYS A 719 47.91 22.55 -8.77
N PRO A 720 46.90 23.45 -8.86
CA PRO A 720 45.55 23.12 -8.45
C PRO A 720 44.96 22.00 -9.31
N CYS A 721 44.19 21.11 -8.67
CA CYS A 721 43.48 20.04 -9.33
C CYS A 721 42.38 20.59 -10.26
N ARG A 722 42.21 20.00 -11.45
CA ARG A 722 41.09 20.34 -12.34
C ARG A 722 39.87 19.46 -12.13
N VAL A 723 40.04 18.28 -11.53
CA VAL A 723 38.92 17.46 -11.05
C VAL A 723 38.22 18.20 -9.91
N GLN A 724 36.93 18.44 -10.05
CA GLN A 724 36.13 19.08 -9.01
C GLN A 724 36.03 18.18 -7.77
N HIS A 725 35.98 18.80 -6.59
CA HIS A 725 35.95 18.12 -5.29
C HIS A 725 37.13 17.18 -5.00
N CYS A 726 38.24 17.37 -5.73
CA CYS A 726 39.46 16.65 -5.48
C CYS A 726 40.28 17.29 -4.34
N SER A 727 40.77 16.47 -3.41
CA SER A 727 41.69 16.89 -2.35
C SER A 727 43.16 16.60 -2.70
N VAL A 728 43.45 15.53 -3.45
CA VAL A 728 44.82 15.18 -3.91
C VAL A 728 44.77 14.67 -5.36
N CYS A 729 45.63 15.21 -6.24
CA CYS A 729 45.70 14.88 -7.68
C CYS A 729 47.14 14.79 -8.19
N ASP A 730 48.00 14.05 -7.50
CA ASP A 730 49.43 13.96 -7.81
C ASP A 730 49.72 13.19 -9.10
N ASN A 731 48.85 12.26 -9.49
CA ASN A 731 49.02 11.50 -10.73
C ASN A 731 48.72 12.32 -11.99
N SER A 732 47.74 13.22 -11.94
CA SER A 732 47.31 14.04 -13.08
C SER A 732 46.39 15.15 -12.61
N GLU A 733 46.48 16.35 -13.22
CA GLU A 733 45.48 17.40 -12.94
C GLU A 733 44.05 17.02 -13.34
N TYR A 734 43.89 15.96 -14.15
CA TYR A 734 42.63 15.41 -14.65
C TYR A 734 42.20 14.10 -13.96
N SER A 735 42.92 13.62 -12.94
CA SER A 735 42.54 12.46 -12.14
C SER A 735 42.70 12.79 -10.65
N CYS A 736 41.94 12.13 -9.80
CA CYS A 736 41.93 12.37 -8.38
C CYS A 736 42.29 11.11 -7.60
N ASP A 737 43.21 11.27 -6.66
CA ASP A 737 43.78 10.23 -5.82
C ASP A 737 43.15 10.21 -4.43
N SER A 738 42.55 11.34 -4.01
CA SER A 738 41.69 11.44 -2.83
C SER A 738 40.71 12.61 -2.99
N CYS A 739 39.45 12.42 -2.58
CA CYS A 739 38.39 13.41 -2.72
C CYS A 739 38.21 14.24 -1.43
N GLN A 740 37.34 15.26 -1.51
CA GLN A 740 36.86 16.02 -0.34
C GLN A 740 35.81 15.21 0.44
N GLU A 741 35.52 15.61 1.69
CA GLU A 741 34.41 15.04 2.49
C GLU A 741 33.08 15.06 1.70
N ASP A 742 32.21 14.07 1.93
CA ASP A 742 31.02 13.73 1.13
C ASP A 742 31.26 13.22 -0.32
N PHE A 743 32.52 13.09 -0.79
CA PHE A 743 32.86 12.55 -2.11
C PHE A 743 33.77 11.31 -2.03
N GLY A 744 33.47 10.31 -2.86
CA GLY A 744 34.31 9.13 -3.06
C GLY A 744 34.86 9.07 -4.49
N ILE A 745 35.95 8.34 -4.65
CA ILE A 745 36.59 8.14 -5.95
C ILE A 745 35.69 7.24 -6.82
N THR A 746 35.45 7.65 -8.06
CA THR A 746 34.82 6.81 -9.09
C THR A 746 35.88 5.98 -9.82
N PRO A 747 35.51 4.87 -10.49
CA PRO A 747 36.44 4.10 -11.33
C PRO A 747 37.14 4.90 -12.44
N SER A 748 36.66 6.11 -12.77
CA SER A 748 37.26 7.01 -13.75
C SER A 748 38.28 8.00 -13.17
N GLY A 749 38.62 7.90 -11.88
CA GLY A 749 39.49 8.87 -11.19
C GLY A 749 38.82 10.22 -10.91
N ASN A 750 37.51 10.37 -11.19
CA ASN A 750 36.75 11.56 -10.82
C ASN A 750 36.13 11.40 -9.44
N CYS A 751 35.96 12.49 -8.70
CA CYS A 751 35.18 12.50 -7.47
C CYS A 751 33.68 12.56 -7.76
N ALA A 752 32.91 11.67 -7.14
CA ALA A 752 31.44 11.72 -7.13
C ALA A 752 30.93 11.66 -5.70
N VAL A 753 29.76 12.25 -5.46
CA VAL A 753 29.11 12.24 -4.14
C VAL A 753 28.95 10.80 -3.65
N CYS A 754 29.19 10.59 -2.36
CA CYS A 754 29.03 9.29 -1.72
C CYS A 754 27.61 8.71 -1.89
N GLY A 755 27.50 7.40 -1.67
CA GLY A 755 26.21 6.71 -1.67
C GLY A 755 25.17 7.35 -0.73
N PRO A 756 23.87 7.23 -1.02
CA PRO A 756 22.81 7.90 -0.26
C PRO A 756 22.87 7.58 1.25
N GLY A 757 22.89 8.63 2.08
CA GLY A 757 22.98 8.50 3.55
C GLY A 757 24.40 8.23 4.08
N CYS A 758 25.41 8.26 3.21
CA CYS A 758 26.82 8.18 3.60
C CYS A 758 27.40 9.57 3.89
N LEU A 759 28.27 9.65 4.90
CA LEU A 759 29.05 10.84 5.28
C LEU A 759 30.51 10.72 4.82
N GLU A 760 31.11 9.54 4.99
CA GLU A 760 32.50 9.27 4.59
C GLU A 760 32.56 8.00 3.74
N CYS A 761 33.09 8.11 2.51
CA CYS A 761 33.33 7.00 1.60
C CYS A 761 34.67 7.16 0.87
N THR A 762 35.45 6.09 0.77
CA THR A 762 36.67 6.05 -0.05
C THR A 762 36.34 5.85 -1.53
N VAL A 763 35.39 4.97 -1.82
CA VAL A 763 34.84 4.72 -3.16
C VAL A 763 33.39 5.18 -3.18
N SER A 764 32.92 5.81 -4.26
CA SER A 764 31.57 6.37 -4.34
C SER A 764 30.41 5.37 -4.13
N THR A 765 30.71 4.06 -4.10
CA THR A 765 29.76 2.95 -3.88
C THR A 765 29.84 2.29 -2.51
N ALA A 766 30.86 2.54 -1.70
CA ALA A 766 31.12 1.86 -0.43
C ALA A 766 31.29 2.86 0.70
N CYS A 767 30.37 2.84 1.67
CA CYS A 767 30.37 3.76 2.79
C CYS A 767 31.12 3.20 4.00
N GLU A 768 31.86 4.08 4.69
CA GLU A 768 32.56 3.78 5.94
C GLU A 768 31.80 4.34 7.15
N LYS A 769 31.08 5.46 6.97
CA LYS A 769 30.35 6.13 8.05
C LYS A 769 29.07 6.77 7.53
N CYS A 770 27.95 6.47 8.17
CA CYS A 770 26.65 7.00 7.78
C CYS A 770 26.33 8.34 8.45
N VAL A 771 25.47 9.13 7.80
CA VAL A 771 24.86 10.32 8.41
C VAL A 771 23.97 9.93 9.60
N ALA A 772 23.77 10.86 10.54
CA ALA A 772 22.86 10.64 11.67
C ALA A 772 21.45 10.26 11.18
N GLY A 773 20.81 9.29 11.85
CA GLY A 773 19.56 8.69 11.38
C GLY A 773 19.73 7.62 10.29
N SER A 774 20.95 7.14 10.03
CA SER A 774 21.23 5.95 9.21
C SER A 774 22.23 5.02 9.90
N VAL A 775 22.18 3.72 9.58
CA VAL A 775 23.07 2.68 10.10
C VAL A 775 23.80 1.97 8.95
N LEU A 776 25.06 1.64 9.17
CA LEU A 776 25.90 0.93 8.20
C LEU A 776 25.59 -0.57 8.21
N VAL A 777 25.19 -1.11 7.07
CA VAL A 777 24.97 -2.56 6.88
C VAL A 777 25.63 -2.97 5.56
N ASN A 778 26.60 -3.88 5.62
CA ASN A 778 27.32 -4.41 4.46
C ASN A 778 27.93 -3.33 3.54
N GLY A 779 28.51 -2.26 4.11
CA GLY A 779 29.11 -1.16 3.35
C GLY A 779 28.11 -0.18 2.72
N ALA A 780 26.82 -0.31 3.01
CA ALA A 780 25.78 0.62 2.57
C ALA A 780 25.06 1.25 3.78
N CYS A 781 24.67 2.51 3.65
CA CYS A 781 23.87 3.19 4.67
C CYS A 781 22.39 2.95 4.43
N HIS A 782 21.70 2.55 5.49
CA HIS A 782 20.25 2.35 5.50
C HIS A 782 19.63 3.26 6.55
N ALA A 783 18.56 3.98 6.19
CA ALA A 783 17.86 4.82 7.16
C ALA A 783 17.34 4.01 8.36
N CYS A 784 17.39 4.67 9.51
CA CYS A 784 16.67 4.26 10.71
C CYS A 784 15.16 4.44 10.52
N ALA A 785 14.39 4.17 11.58
CA ALA A 785 13.02 4.64 11.70
C ALA A 785 12.89 6.16 11.44
N ASP A 786 11.72 6.59 11.00
CA ASP A 786 11.45 7.99 10.71
C ASP A 786 11.62 8.82 11.98
N LYS A 787 12.33 9.97 11.87
CA LYS A 787 12.67 10.85 13.01
C LYS A 787 13.49 10.16 14.11
N CYS A 788 14.14 9.04 13.80
CA CYS A 788 15.17 8.45 14.63
C CYS A 788 16.56 9.05 14.33
N VAL A 789 17.37 9.22 15.38
CA VAL A 789 18.76 9.72 15.36
C VAL A 789 19.77 8.58 15.32
N SER A 790 19.46 7.44 15.96
CA SER A 790 20.31 6.24 16.01
C SER A 790 19.49 4.96 16.05
N CYS A 791 19.89 4.00 15.23
CA CYS A 791 19.39 2.63 15.18
C CYS A 791 20.54 1.61 15.16
N THR A 792 21.65 1.93 15.85
CA THR A 792 22.86 1.10 15.85
C THR A 792 22.68 -0.21 16.61
N ALA A 793 21.78 -0.26 17.59
CA ALA A 793 21.46 -1.50 18.30
C ALA A 793 20.32 -2.25 17.58
N THR A 794 19.28 -1.53 17.15
CA THR A 794 18.05 -2.13 16.60
C THR A 794 18.05 -2.40 15.10
N GLY A 795 19.02 -1.86 14.36
CA GLY A 795 19.16 -2.03 12.92
C GLY A 795 18.21 -1.18 12.05
N PRO A 796 18.31 -1.31 10.73
CA PRO A 796 17.63 -0.43 9.77
C PRO A 796 16.10 -0.50 9.86
N GLY A 797 15.46 0.66 9.67
CA GLY A 797 14.00 0.80 9.80
C GLY A 797 13.43 0.70 11.23
N SER A 798 14.28 0.57 12.26
CA SER A 798 13.92 0.64 13.68
C SER A 798 14.58 1.84 14.35
N CYS A 799 14.25 2.11 15.61
CA CYS A 799 14.96 3.09 16.45
C CYS A 799 15.45 2.47 17.75
N ASP A 800 16.59 2.95 18.24
CA ASP A 800 17.03 2.61 19.60
C ASP A 800 16.16 3.35 20.63
N LYS A 801 15.89 2.74 21.79
CA LYS A 801 14.86 3.14 22.77
C LYS A 801 14.83 4.62 23.20
N HIS A 802 15.95 5.33 23.14
CA HIS A 802 16.07 6.73 23.56
C HIS A 802 16.60 7.65 22.45
N SER A 803 16.54 7.19 21.20
CA SER A 803 17.19 7.83 20.05
C SER A 803 16.22 8.52 19.09
N CYS A 804 15.00 8.85 19.51
CA CYS A 804 14.10 9.70 18.72
C CYS A 804 14.54 11.17 18.76
N ALA A 805 14.20 11.94 17.72
CA ALA A 805 14.46 13.38 17.65
C ALA A 805 13.67 14.16 18.72
N LYS A 806 14.07 15.42 19.00
CA LYS A 806 13.32 16.32 19.90
C LYS A 806 11.85 16.44 19.48
N ALA A 807 10.94 16.48 20.46
CA ALA A 807 9.49 16.38 20.30
C ALA A 807 8.96 15.04 19.71
N TRP A 808 9.74 13.96 19.79
CA TRP A 808 9.30 12.59 19.42
C TRP A 808 9.61 11.60 20.54
N THR A 809 8.73 10.62 20.72
CA THR A 809 8.87 9.52 21.70
C THR A 809 8.98 8.17 21.01
N ALA A 810 9.70 7.23 21.63
CA ALA A 810 9.88 5.88 21.12
C ALA A 810 8.75 4.96 21.62
N ILE A 811 7.99 4.37 20.69
CA ILE A 811 6.95 3.38 20.97
C ILE A 811 7.51 1.99 20.66
N LEU A 812 7.39 1.07 21.62
CA LEU A 812 7.75 -0.33 21.46
C LEU A 812 6.82 -0.98 20.43
N LEU A 813 7.38 -1.53 19.36
CA LEU A 813 6.63 -2.42 18.47
C LEU A 813 6.43 -3.78 19.14
N PRO A 814 5.26 -4.43 19.01
CA PRO A 814 5.08 -5.81 19.42
C PRO A 814 6.07 -6.68 18.64
N LYS A 815 6.73 -7.62 19.33
CA LYS A 815 7.69 -8.53 18.70
C LYS A 815 7.04 -9.25 17.51
N ARG A 816 7.53 -8.96 16.29
CA ARG A 816 7.18 -9.71 15.08
C ARG A 816 7.51 -11.18 15.28
N THR A 817 6.63 -12.05 14.80
CA THR A 817 6.90 -13.49 14.67
C THR A 817 8.11 -13.73 13.76
N LEU A 818 9.31 -13.93 14.33
CA LEU A 818 9.83 -15.28 14.66
C LEU A 818 11.36 -15.30 14.93
N HIS A 819 12.12 -14.33 14.44
CA HIS A 819 13.60 -14.42 14.37
C HIS A 819 14.41 -13.19 14.83
N SER A 820 13.80 -12.13 15.36
CA SER A 820 14.54 -11.13 16.16
C SER A 820 14.22 -11.31 17.64
N THR A 821 15.26 -11.44 18.47
CA THR A 821 15.13 -11.46 19.93
C THR A 821 14.98 -10.07 20.52
N GLU A 822 15.35 -9.03 19.77
CA GLU A 822 15.47 -7.65 20.23
C GLU A 822 14.18 -6.86 20.09
N GLU A 823 14.06 -5.81 20.90
CA GLU A 823 12.92 -4.90 20.92
C GLU A 823 13.11 -3.79 19.88
N SER A 824 12.24 -3.75 18.86
CA SER A 824 12.24 -2.65 17.88
C SER A 824 11.31 -1.53 18.34
N TRP A 825 11.76 -0.28 18.17
CA TRP A 825 11.01 0.92 18.51
C TRP A 825 10.77 1.78 17.28
N VAL A 826 9.69 2.57 17.29
CA VAL A 826 9.37 3.57 16.25
C VAL A 826 9.05 4.91 16.90
N CYS A 827 9.39 6.01 16.22
CA CYS A 827 9.15 7.34 16.77
C CYS A 827 7.74 7.85 16.44
N ARG A 828 7.08 8.51 17.40
CA ARG A 828 5.82 9.25 17.26
C ARG A 828 5.99 10.68 17.78
N PRO A 829 5.38 11.72 17.18
CA PRO A 829 5.43 13.06 17.74
C PRO A 829 4.77 13.10 19.13
N CYS A 830 5.29 13.96 20.00
CA CYS A 830 4.68 14.26 21.29
C CYS A 830 3.28 14.89 21.11
N SER A 831 2.40 14.69 22.11
CA SER A 831 1.06 15.27 22.13
C SER A 831 1.12 16.81 22.21
N ASP A 832 2.14 17.32 22.92
CA ASP A 832 2.54 18.72 22.93
C ASP A 832 3.71 18.93 21.95
N PRO A 833 3.64 19.87 20.99
CA PRO A 833 4.73 20.16 20.06
C PRO A 833 5.91 20.92 20.67
N ASP A 834 5.72 21.62 21.80
CA ASP A 834 6.78 22.39 22.48
C ASP A 834 7.64 21.50 23.41
N CYS A 835 7.34 20.20 23.44
CA CYS A 835 7.95 19.21 24.31
C CYS A 835 9.38 18.84 23.91
N GLU A 836 10.39 19.11 24.76
CA GLU A 836 11.75 18.64 24.47
C GLU A 836 11.88 17.11 24.55
N LYS A 837 11.22 16.48 25.55
CA LYS A 837 11.13 15.04 25.75
C LYS A 837 9.78 14.64 26.32
N CYS A 838 9.14 13.67 25.68
CA CYS A 838 7.99 12.97 26.24
C CYS A 838 8.40 12.01 27.37
N ASP A 839 7.50 11.85 28.32
CA ASP A 839 7.46 10.73 29.26
C ASP A 839 7.37 9.37 28.52
N VAL A 840 7.86 8.30 29.17
CA VAL A 840 7.95 6.92 28.61
C VAL A 840 6.80 6.03 29.13
N ALA A 841 5.89 6.56 29.95
CA ALA A 841 4.88 5.83 30.71
C ALA A 841 3.42 6.12 30.29
N GLY A 842 3.16 7.09 29.41
CA GLY A 842 1.82 7.46 28.99
C GLY A 842 1.72 8.27 27.68
N PRO A 843 0.51 8.74 27.31
CA PRO A 843 0.22 9.34 25.99
C PRO A 843 0.75 10.77 25.82
N GLY A 844 2.07 10.93 25.87
CA GLY A 844 2.77 12.15 25.46
C GLY A 844 2.64 13.33 26.42
N GLY A 845 2.60 13.07 27.73
CA GLY A 845 2.92 14.12 28.71
C GLY A 845 4.39 14.51 28.55
N CYS A 846 4.71 15.80 28.75
CA CYS A 846 6.11 16.20 28.82
C CYS A 846 6.74 15.70 30.11
N ASP A 847 7.98 15.23 30.01
CA ASP A 847 8.81 14.92 31.18
C ASP A 847 9.25 16.28 31.76
N ASP A 848 8.32 16.96 32.46
CA ASP A 848 8.47 18.26 33.13
C ASP A 848 9.47 18.15 34.29
N LYS A 849 10.73 17.89 33.94
CA LYS A 849 11.83 17.85 34.88
C LYS A 849 12.25 19.25 35.25
N GLU A 850 11.97 19.54 36.53
CA GLU A 850 12.69 20.47 37.38
C GLU A 850 12.30 21.96 37.26
N ILE A 851 11.00 22.24 37.40
CA ILE A 851 10.61 23.35 38.30
C ILE A 851 10.66 22.87 39.76
N TYR A 852 11.83 22.37 40.17
CA TYR A 852 12.23 22.32 41.59
C TYR A 852 12.96 23.62 41.93
N GLY A 853 12.22 24.73 41.84
CA GLY A 853 12.60 25.93 42.59
C GLY A 853 12.65 25.57 44.09
N PRO A 854 13.64 26.05 44.86
CA PRO A 854 13.73 25.73 46.28
C PRO A 854 12.47 26.21 46.99
N TRP A 855 11.87 25.34 47.80
CA TRP A 855 10.71 25.64 48.61
C TRP A 855 10.97 26.85 49.51
N LEU A 856 10.42 28.01 49.14
CA LEU A 856 10.17 29.07 50.10
C LEU A 856 9.05 28.59 51.04
N PRO A 857 9.23 28.69 52.37
CA PRO A 857 8.19 28.28 53.32
C PRO A 857 6.96 29.18 53.18
N PRO A 858 5.75 28.69 53.53
CA PRO A 858 4.53 29.47 53.39
C PRO A 858 4.56 30.67 54.34
N GLN A 859 4.56 31.88 53.79
CA GLN A 859 4.19 33.06 54.57
C GLN A 859 2.68 33.03 54.83
N GLN A 860 2.31 33.20 56.10
CA GLN A 860 0.94 33.46 56.50
C GLN A 860 0.52 34.88 56.12
N THR A 861 -0.52 35.00 55.30
CA THR A 861 -1.48 36.12 55.32
C THR A 861 -2.84 35.59 54.91
#